data_AF-A0A416DAE4-F1
#
_entry.id   AF-A0A416DAE4-F1
#
_cell.length_a   1.000
_cell.length_b   1.000
_cell.length_c   1.000
_cell.angle_alpha   90.00
_cell.angle_beta   90.00
_cell.angle_gamma   90.00
#
_symmetry.space_group_name_H-M   'P 1'
#
loop_
_entity.id
_entity.type
_entity.pdbx_description
1 polymer ?
#
loop_
_entity_poly.entity_id
_entity_poly.type
_entity_poly.pdbx_seq_one_letter_code
_entity_poly.pdbx_strand_id
1 'polypeptide(L)'
;MRTKREQIIFQAFHDQICRSEFSSGLTLFFGLHGNSSIRYQSAEYSMPAGALLVVNPFELYQVNCSENAEMTAMQIPENLLQLASWSRQNVCFCYASSQNEKQEYQTIRVLFATIFQDFFQNPEQNASGIVPNVLKLVDLLTAHFLISDVPKSNTKREETMRRMKRIMDHIHSNWNEDISLRELAAREFLSEGYLSRFLKQNLDMTYSQYVMGLRLEHAEKQLRSTDHSITQIAYDCGFHNASAFIEHFRQKHGQTPRQYRQHTTQKAAADPSGEETLLQDGVTYLLQFAVPPDPQRELPHETRYITVDENVQPRRLRHTWKTLLNAGYAKHLLTAAVQQQIIKIQQEIGFRYLRFHGMLDQELHIYQGMENGQVKCCFTYFDMVIDFLLEQGLRPFLEFSFIPRELAKAQTSIFETGSITAACADCTAFGALVEAILRHAICRYGWDEVSQWKFSTFQINYVFFDCMTMDEYLELYDCVYHAVKAVDTRLQFGGPGAMSSVVWDPRGMRVFLQYATAHDCLPDFLTVQSYPHESSSADANFMSYTLSQQSIPSVLSKDTNFVKTFLYDLNGICREFELPDMDIFIEEWNSTLWQRDLSSDTCYKSVWLTKNICENMDAVSAFGYWTISDLMDERANFDSMYHGGYGLFTYNGVPKIGYEALRLLGQLGNCCIASGDGWYFTQSEREWQLILYNYTHYDNIYRYRYRRLEHPEDAYSVFESGKVVRFQVTFPALRRGLYQIEQQEITRTSGSSFDLWLAAGAPPSPDRAFLQYLAEHASAHRTLTTEQVDTALRLETALQPLEVRLFRIRKMNFT
;
A
#
# COMPACT_ATOMS: atom_id res chain seq x y z
N MET A 1 0.21 -7.01 27.30
CA MET A 1 0.55 -5.78 28.06
C MET A 1 2.03 -5.51 27.91
N ARG A 2 2.44 -4.70 26.93
CA ARG A 2 3.73 -4.01 26.90
C ARG A 2 3.45 -2.51 26.84
N THR A 3 4.30 -1.78 27.53
CA THR A 3 4.24 -0.42 28.09
C THR A 3 3.97 0.69 27.06
N LYS A 4 2.78 1.31 27.13
CA LYS A 4 2.41 2.57 26.45
C LYS A 4 3.21 3.82 26.96
N ARG A 5 4.37 3.64 27.59
CA ARG A 5 5.11 4.70 28.34
C ARG A 5 6.60 4.84 27.98
N GLU A 6 7.08 4.22 26.90
CA GLU A 6 8.53 4.15 26.59
C GLU A 6 8.93 4.63 25.19
N GLN A 7 8.11 5.43 24.49
CA GLN A 7 8.40 5.79 23.10
C GLN A 7 8.69 7.28 22.91
N ILE A 8 9.74 7.54 22.13
CA ILE A 8 10.02 8.83 21.50
C ILE A 8 8.78 9.25 20.72
N ILE A 9 8.48 10.55 20.71
CA ILE A 9 7.32 11.10 20.00
C ILE A 9 7.84 11.99 18.89
N PHE A 10 7.41 11.74 17.66
CA PHE A 10 7.57 12.68 16.55
C PHE A 10 6.30 13.50 16.37
N GLN A 11 6.47 14.80 16.15
CA GLN A 11 5.41 15.76 15.87
C GLN A 11 5.75 16.51 14.57
N ALA A 12 4.76 16.73 13.71
CA ALA A 12 4.91 17.57 12.52
C ALA A 12 4.20 18.92 12.74
N PHE A 13 4.74 19.96 12.10
CA PHE A 13 4.20 21.29 12.10
C PHE A 13 4.04 21.80 10.67
N HIS A 14 2.83 22.24 10.34
CA HIS A 14 2.42 22.82 9.06
C HIS A 14 1.21 23.74 9.30
N ASP A 15 1.15 24.89 8.61
CA ASP A 15 0.09 25.91 8.70
C ASP A 15 -0.49 26.09 10.12
N GLN A 16 0.38 26.25 11.10
CA GLN A 16 -0.02 26.31 12.50
C GLN A 16 0.79 27.28 13.34
N ILE A 17 0.06 28.00 14.19
CA ILE A 17 0.62 28.84 15.24
C ILE A 17 0.26 28.22 16.58
N CYS A 18 1.24 27.57 17.21
CA CYS A 18 1.07 27.00 18.54
C CYS A 18 1.23 28.09 19.60
N ARG A 19 0.17 28.33 20.39
CA ARG A 19 0.26 29.20 21.58
C ARG A 19 1.06 28.46 22.66
N SER A 20 2.11 29.10 23.19
CA SER A 20 3.06 28.61 24.22
C SER A 20 2.89 27.14 24.67
N GLU A 21 3.76 26.27 24.19
CA GLU A 21 3.84 24.84 24.51
C GLU A 21 5.08 24.50 25.35
N PHE A 22 5.11 23.32 25.99
CA PHE A 22 6.31 22.73 26.60
C PHE A 22 6.18 21.19 26.64
N SER A 23 7.30 20.48 26.76
CA SER A 23 7.34 19.03 26.96
C SER A 23 8.09 18.67 28.25
N SER A 24 7.76 17.53 28.86
CA SER A 24 8.53 16.97 29.98
C SER A 24 9.85 16.34 29.55
N GLY A 25 10.01 16.08 28.24
CA GLY A 25 11.22 15.56 27.62
C GLY A 25 12.05 16.65 26.96
N LEU A 26 13.16 16.25 26.33
CA LEU A 26 13.98 17.13 25.50
C LEU A 26 13.36 17.17 24.10
N THR A 27 13.10 18.36 23.55
CA THR A 27 12.50 18.50 22.22
C THR A 27 13.55 18.99 21.22
N LEU A 28 13.79 18.22 20.16
CA LEU A 28 14.64 18.61 19.03
C LEU A 28 13.78 18.94 17.84
N PHE A 29 13.89 20.14 17.31
CA PHE A 29 13.24 20.58 16.08
C PHE A 29 14.17 20.47 14.88
N PHE A 30 13.60 20.10 13.74
CA PHE A 30 14.26 20.01 12.43
C PHE A 30 13.38 20.69 11.38
N GLY A 31 13.91 21.73 10.73
CA GLY A 31 13.23 22.41 9.61
C GLY A 31 13.22 21.52 8.38
N LEU A 32 12.05 21.32 7.78
CA LEU A 32 11.87 20.40 6.65
C LEU A 32 11.80 21.16 5.32
N HIS A 33 10.90 22.14 5.25
CA HIS A 33 10.66 22.94 4.05
C HIS A 33 10.29 24.39 4.44
N GLY A 34 10.49 25.33 3.52
CA GLY A 34 10.17 26.75 3.74
C GLY A 34 10.96 27.34 4.91
N ASN A 35 10.40 28.35 5.58
CA ASN A 35 11.01 28.94 6.77
C ASN A 35 9.95 29.15 7.86
N SER A 36 10.05 28.35 8.91
CA SER A 36 9.27 28.51 10.14
C SER A 36 10.04 29.36 11.17
N SER A 37 9.39 29.79 12.24
CA SER A 37 10.10 30.34 13.40
C SER A 37 9.67 29.70 14.72
N ILE A 38 10.60 29.62 15.67
CA ILE A 38 10.33 29.20 17.04
C ILE A 38 10.73 30.33 17.97
N ARG A 39 9.79 30.80 18.80
CA ARG A 39 10.10 31.70 19.91
C ARG A 39 10.48 30.89 21.14
N TYR A 40 11.68 31.11 21.66
CA TYR A 40 12.26 30.40 22.80
C TYR A 40 13.22 31.31 23.57
N GLN A 41 13.17 31.33 24.91
CA GLN A 41 14.02 32.15 25.79
C GLN A 41 14.18 33.63 25.34
N SER A 42 13.06 34.32 25.10
CA SER A 42 12.99 35.73 24.65
C SER A 42 13.56 36.03 23.26
N ALA A 43 14.04 35.02 22.53
CA ALA A 43 14.52 35.13 21.15
C ALA A 43 13.58 34.41 20.19
N GLU A 44 13.68 34.77 18.91
CA GLU A 44 12.98 34.09 17.81
C GLU A 44 14.01 33.47 16.86
N TYR A 45 13.90 32.17 16.65
CA TYR A 45 14.82 31.35 15.87
C TYR A 45 14.20 31.00 14.53
N SER A 46 14.92 31.26 13.45
CA SER A 46 14.51 30.88 12.09
C SER A 46 14.77 29.40 11.86
N MET A 47 13.81 28.69 11.28
CA MET A 47 13.86 27.25 11.02
C MET A 47 13.68 26.97 9.52
N PRO A 48 14.65 27.34 8.66
CA PRO A 48 14.66 26.88 7.28
C PRO A 48 14.98 25.37 7.18
N ALA A 49 14.80 24.77 6.00
CA ALA A 49 15.17 23.38 5.72
C ALA A 49 16.59 23.04 6.23
N GLY A 50 16.71 22.05 7.11
CA GLY A 50 17.97 21.60 7.71
C GLY A 50 18.42 22.38 8.96
N ALA A 51 17.65 23.36 9.43
CA ALA A 51 17.91 24.02 10.71
C ALA A 51 17.53 23.13 11.90
N LEU A 52 18.27 23.30 12.99
CA LEU A 52 18.10 22.55 14.23
C LEU A 52 17.86 23.50 15.41
N LEU A 53 16.94 23.13 16.31
CA LEU A 53 16.79 23.80 17.61
C LEU A 53 16.50 22.77 18.72
N VAL A 54 17.22 22.84 19.83
CA VAL A 54 16.93 22.07 21.04
C VAL A 54 16.21 22.95 22.07
N VAL A 55 15.06 22.48 22.54
CA VAL A 55 14.30 23.05 23.66
C VAL A 55 14.39 22.14 24.87
N ASN A 56 14.79 22.70 26.01
CA ASN A 56 14.99 21.94 27.25
C ASN A 56 13.66 21.49 27.88
N PRO A 57 13.67 20.42 28.71
CA PRO A 57 12.50 19.99 29.44
C PRO A 57 11.86 21.11 30.27
N PHE A 58 10.53 21.21 30.20
CA PHE A 58 9.68 22.18 30.88
C PHE A 58 9.95 23.66 30.53
N GLU A 59 10.63 23.94 29.42
CA GLU A 59 10.78 25.30 28.92
C GLU A 59 9.74 25.61 27.83
N LEU A 60 9.17 26.81 27.89
CA LEU A 60 8.12 27.24 26.97
C LEU A 60 8.71 27.61 25.60
N TYR A 61 8.03 27.20 24.55
CA TYR A 61 8.29 27.60 23.18
C TYR A 61 6.99 27.94 22.44
N GLN A 62 7.07 28.79 21.41
CA GLN A 62 5.96 29.05 20.49
C GLN A 62 6.41 28.71 19.09
N VAL A 63 5.64 27.88 18.38
CA VAL A 63 5.89 27.57 16.98
C VAL A 63 5.04 28.49 16.11
N ASN A 64 5.68 29.13 15.14
CA ASN A 64 5.03 29.90 14.10
C ASN A 64 5.42 29.28 12.74
N CYS A 65 4.52 28.47 12.20
CA CYS A 65 4.72 27.75 10.95
C CYS A 65 3.78 28.37 9.90
N SER A 66 4.36 29.01 8.89
CA SER A 66 3.60 29.71 7.84
C SER A 66 3.02 28.72 6.81
N GLU A 67 2.09 29.20 5.98
CA GLU A 67 1.29 28.45 4.99
C GLU A 67 2.15 27.65 3.95
N ASN A 68 3.47 27.87 3.89
CA ASN A 68 4.40 27.15 3.00
C ASN A 68 5.66 26.61 3.70
N ALA A 69 5.65 26.51 5.02
CA ALA A 69 6.78 26.05 5.81
C ALA A 69 6.43 24.81 6.62
N GLU A 70 7.45 24.02 6.93
CA GLU A 70 7.31 22.79 7.67
C GLU A 70 8.48 22.51 8.57
N MET A 71 8.15 21.78 9.63
CA MET A 71 9.10 21.38 10.63
C MET A 71 8.63 20.09 11.28
N THR A 72 9.57 19.29 11.77
CA THR A 72 9.26 18.18 12.67
C THR A 72 10.01 18.33 13.98
N ALA A 73 9.44 17.81 15.05
CA ALA A 73 10.09 17.73 16.34
C ALA A 73 10.13 16.29 16.86
N MET A 74 11.29 15.89 17.38
CA MET A 74 11.48 14.65 18.13
C MET A 74 11.52 14.97 19.62
N GLN A 75 10.60 14.40 20.39
CA GLN A 75 10.59 14.48 21.85
C GLN A 75 11.23 13.24 22.45
N ILE A 76 12.34 13.43 23.15
CA ILE A 76 13.07 12.38 23.88
C ILE A 76 12.53 12.34 25.31
N PRO A 77 11.86 11.23 25.72
CA PRO A 77 11.25 11.13 27.03
C PRO A 77 12.29 11.01 28.16
N GLU A 78 11.89 11.37 29.38
CA GLU A 78 12.79 11.44 30.54
C GLU A 78 13.53 10.13 30.84
N ASN A 79 12.91 8.97 30.60
CA ASN A 79 13.54 7.67 30.84
C ASN A 79 14.76 7.44 29.93
N LEU A 80 14.72 7.88 28.67
CA LEU A 80 15.86 7.79 27.76
C LEU A 80 16.95 8.82 28.08
N LEU A 81 16.56 10.01 28.53
CA LEU A 81 17.49 11.01 29.05
C LEU A 81 18.24 10.48 30.28
N GLN A 82 17.53 9.83 31.23
CA GLN A 82 18.15 9.20 32.40
C GLN A 82 19.11 8.07 32.00
N LEU A 83 18.75 7.27 30.99
CA LEU A 83 19.62 6.21 30.47
C LEU A 83 20.92 6.79 29.86
N ALA A 84 20.84 7.95 29.22
CA ALA A 84 21.99 8.73 28.72
C ALA A 84 22.71 9.55 29.80
N SER A 85 22.45 9.29 31.09
CA SER A 85 23.03 10.05 32.21
C SER A 85 22.77 11.57 32.17
N TRP A 86 21.70 12.02 31.51
CA TRP A 86 21.31 13.42 31.49
C TRP A 86 20.82 13.88 32.87
N SER A 87 21.53 14.82 33.48
CA SER A 87 21.13 15.42 34.75
C SER A 87 20.02 16.44 34.55
N ARG A 88 19.10 16.60 35.52
CA ARG A 88 18.08 17.66 35.49
C ARG A 88 18.68 19.07 35.59
N GLN A 89 19.96 19.20 35.93
CA GLN A 89 20.69 20.46 35.91
C GLN A 89 21.22 20.81 34.51
N ASN A 90 21.22 19.85 33.58
CA ASN A 90 21.70 20.07 32.23
C ASN A 90 20.78 21.04 31.50
N VAL A 91 21.38 22.11 30.99
CA VAL A 91 20.74 23.06 30.09
C VAL A 91 21.53 23.04 28.82
N CYS A 92 20.90 22.57 27.75
CA CYS A 92 21.49 22.53 26.43
C CYS A 92 20.99 23.71 25.61
N PHE A 93 21.89 24.36 24.90
CA PHE A 93 21.53 25.32 23.87
C PHE A 93 22.20 24.92 22.56
N CYS A 94 21.39 24.36 21.67
CA CYS A 94 21.80 23.96 20.34
C CYS A 94 20.85 24.62 19.34
N TYR A 95 21.38 25.57 18.58
CA TYR A 95 20.71 26.15 17.43
C TYR A 95 21.69 26.20 16.26
N ALA A 96 21.28 25.68 15.12
CA ALA A 96 22.06 25.70 13.89
C ALA A 96 21.18 26.08 12.71
N SER A 97 21.62 27.06 11.93
CA SER A 97 21.03 27.30 10.61
C SER A 97 21.42 26.20 9.63
N SER A 98 20.70 26.13 8.51
CA SER A 98 20.95 25.17 7.42
C SER A 98 22.38 25.22 6.86
N GLN A 99 22.99 26.42 6.84
CA GLN A 99 24.33 26.66 6.31
C GLN A 99 25.47 26.34 7.30
N ASN A 100 25.17 25.85 8.50
CA ASN A 100 26.21 25.53 9.48
C ASN A 100 26.86 24.18 9.18
N GLU A 101 28.14 24.22 8.78
CA GLU A 101 28.93 23.05 8.37
C GLU A 101 29.74 22.39 9.48
N LYS A 102 29.63 22.84 10.75
CA LYS A 102 30.35 22.17 11.84
C LYS A 102 29.94 20.69 11.95
N GLN A 103 30.92 19.84 12.18
CA GLN A 103 30.78 18.39 12.20
C GLN A 103 29.72 17.90 13.20
N GLU A 104 29.61 18.56 14.36
CA GLU A 104 28.65 18.20 15.41
C GLU A 104 27.22 18.40 14.94
N TYR A 105 26.91 19.49 14.24
CA TYR A 105 25.57 19.74 13.70
C TYR A 105 25.22 18.76 12.58
N GLN A 106 26.17 18.44 11.70
CA GLN A 106 25.94 17.42 10.68
C GLN A 106 25.65 16.05 11.32
N THR A 107 26.39 15.70 12.37
CA THR A 107 26.16 14.46 13.11
C THR A 107 24.78 14.43 13.78
N ILE A 108 24.30 15.57 14.31
CA ILE A 108 22.93 15.69 14.83
C ILE A 108 21.89 15.48 13.73
N ARG A 109 22.05 16.09 12.55
CA ARG A 109 21.12 15.90 11.41
C ARG A 109 21.05 14.43 11.00
N VAL A 110 22.21 13.78 10.89
CA VAL A 110 22.33 12.36 10.56
C VAL A 110 21.64 11.48 11.60
N LEU A 111 21.91 11.71 12.89
CA LEU A 111 21.28 10.94 13.97
C LEU A 111 19.76 11.18 14.02
N PHE A 112 19.30 12.42 13.84
CA PHE A 112 17.88 12.74 13.79
C PHE A 112 17.19 12.00 12.63
N ALA A 113 17.75 12.07 11.43
CA ALA A 113 17.22 11.39 10.25
C ALA A 113 17.25 9.86 10.39
N THR A 114 18.31 9.31 10.95
CA THR A 114 18.44 7.86 11.19
C THR A 114 17.42 7.38 12.22
N ILE A 115 17.25 8.11 13.34
CA ILE A 115 16.22 7.78 14.35
C ILE A 115 14.83 7.90 13.74
N PHE A 116 14.57 8.95 12.96
CA PHE A 116 13.31 9.13 12.24
C PHE A 116 13.05 7.95 11.31
N GLN A 117 14.04 7.57 10.49
CA GLN A 117 13.93 6.43 9.58
C GLN A 117 13.67 5.12 10.33
N ASP A 118 14.46 4.80 11.35
CA ASP A 118 14.29 3.58 12.15
C ASP A 118 12.92 3.51 12.83
N PHE A 119 12.45 4.66 13.35
CA PHE A 119 11.17 4.78 14.03
C PHE A 119 9.98 4.53 13.09
N PHE A 120 10.04 5.07 11.87
CA PHE A 120 8.94 4.97 10.92
C PHE A 120 9.02 3.78 9.97
N GLN A 121 10.20 3.21 9.68
CA GLN A 121 10.32 2.07 8.76
C GLN A 121 9.90 0.75 9.42
N ASN A 122 10.36 0.44 10.65
CA ASN A 122 10.11 -0.86 11.30
C ASN A 122 10.23 -0.80 12.84
N PRO A 123 9.21 -0.28 13.56
CA PRO A 123 9.30 -0.06 15.01
C PRO A 123 9.61 -1.32 15.83
N GLU A 124 9.11 -2.49 15.41
CA GLU A 124 9.28 -3.74 16.15
C GLU A 124 10.65 -4.40 15.93
N GLN A 125 11.21 -4.31 14.71
CA GLN A 125 12.51 -4.91 14.38
C GLN A 125 13.68 -3.95 14.65
N ASN A 126 13.48 -2.64 14.50
CA ASN A 126 14.51 -1.61 14.69
C ASN A 126 14.56 -1.04 16.12
N ALA A 127 13.73 -1.54 17.04
CA ALA A 127 13.75 -1.12 18.45
C ALA A 127 15.17 -1.19 19.07
N SER A 128 16.00 -2.14 18.63
CA SER A 128 17.39 -2.28 19.08
C SER A 128 18.33 -1.18 18.56
N GLY A 129 18.01 -0.51 17.46
CA GLY A 129 18.81 0.56 16.83
C GLY A 129 18.43 1.98 17.28
N ILE A 130 17.15 2.20 17.57
CA ILE A 130 16.62 3.51 17.99
C ILE A 130 17.28 3.99 19.29
N VAL A 131 17.27 3.15 20.34
CA VAL A 131 17.81 3.55 21.66
C VAL A 131 19.30 3.90 21.57
N PRO A 132 20.20 3.08 21.00
CA PRO A 132 21.61 3.46 20.85
C PRO A 132 21.83 4.77 20.10
N ASN A 133 21.07 5.05 19.03
CA ASN A 133 21.21 6.29 18.27
C ASN A 133 20.72 7.50 19.07
N VAL A 134 19.67 7.34 19.87
CA VAL A 134 19.18 8.37 20.80
C VAL A 134 20.21 8.64 21.91
N LEU A 135 20.84 7.60 22.47
CA LEU A 135 21.90 7.77 23.46
C LEU A 135 23.09 8.53 22.86
N LYS A 136 23.57 8.15 21.67
CA LYS A 136 24.62 8.89 20.94
C LYS A 136 24.27 10.35 20.71
N LEU A 137 23.02 10.63 20.35
CA LEU A 137 22.52 11.98 20.14
C LEU A 137 22.54 12.80 21.44
N VAL A 138 22.06 12.22 22.54
CA VAL A 138 22.08 12.89 23.86
C VAL A 138 23.52 13.08 24.37
N ASP A 139 24.41 12.12 24.15
CA ASP A 139 25.84 12.23 24.49
C ASP A 139 26.51 13.36 23.70
N LEU A 140 26.22 13.47 22.40
CA LEU A 140 26.73 14.55 21.54
C LEU A 140 26.24 15.92 22.01
N LEU A 141 24.96 16.04 22.37
CA LEU A 141 24.38 17.26 22.95
C LEU A 141 25.06 17.60 24.28
N THR A 142 25.29 16.60 25.12
CA THR A 142 25.91 16.75 26.44
C THR A 142 27.37 17.21 26.31
N ALA A 143 28.12 16.64 25.37
CA ALA A 143 29.55 16.92 25.20
C ALA A 143 29.83 18.31 24.61
N HIS A 144 28.97 18.81 23.71
CA HIS A 144 29.27 20.01 22.92
C HIS A 144 28.33 21.20 23.14
N PHE A 145 27.15 21.00 23.74
CA PHE A 145 26.08 22.02 23.79
C PHE A 145 25.55 22.32 25.20
N LEU A 146 26.15 21.75 26.25
CA LEU A 146 25.84 22.14 27.63
C LEU A 146 26.36 23.54 27.94
N ILE A 147 25.51 24.34 28.59
CA ILE A 147 25.90 25.64 29.14
C ILE A 147 26.60 25.40 30.49
N SER A 148 27.92 25.55 30.51
CA SER A 148 28.77 25.31 31.70
C SER A 148 28.59 26.32 32.84
N ASP A 149 27.90 27.44 32.60
CA ASP A 149 27.68 28.54 33.56
C ASP A 149 26.33 28.46 34.31
N VAL A 150 25.72 27.27 34.41
CA VAL A 150 24.62 27.08 35.37
C VAL A 150 25.24 26.87 36.76
N PRO A 151 25.04 27.78 37.74
CA PRO A 151 25.68 27.65 39.04
C PRO A 151 25.37 26.29 39.68
N LYS A 152 26.44 25.57 40.08
CA LYS A 152 26.48 24.18 40.62
C LYS A 152 25.67 23.94 41.91
N SER A 153 24.73 24.83 42.27
CA SER A 153 23.81 24.67 43.40
C SER A 153 22.41 25.22 43.12
N ASN A 154 21.90 25.08 41.89
CA ASN A 154 20.54 25.51 41.59
C ASN A 154 19.47 24.50 42.10
N THR A 155 19.58 24.08 43.37
CA THR A 155 18.59 23.29 44.12
C THR A 155 17.17 23.81 43.92
N LYS A 156 17.03 25.12 43.75
CA LYS A 156 15.79 25.82 43.47
C LYS A 156 15.20 25.50 42.10
N ARG A 157 16.02 25.43 41.04
CA ARG A 157 15.56 25.02 39.69
C ARG A 157 15.14 23.56 39.67
N GLU A 158 15.91 22.68 40.32
CA GLU A 158 15.54 21.26 40.45
C GLU A 158 14.25 21.04 41.24
N GLU A 159 14.05 21.78 42.34
CA GLU A 159 12.82 21.73 43.11
C GLU A 159 11.64 22.28 42.30
N THR A 160 11.87 23.37 41.55
CA THR A 160 10.88 23.96 40.63
C THR A 160 10.48 22.98 39.54
N MET A 161 11.43 22.33 38.86
CA MET A 161 11.15 21.31 37.83
C MET A 161 10.45 20.08 38.42
N ARG A 162 10.88 19.60 39.60
CA ARG A 162 10.19 18.48 40.29
C ARG A 162 8.76 18.83 40.65
N ARG A 163 8.52 20.04 41.16
CA ARG A 163 7.19 20.54 41.50
C ARG A 163 6.35 20.70 40.24
N MET A 164 6.91 21.29 39.19
CA MET A 164 6.25 21.47 37.90
C MET A 164 5.81 20.13 37.32
N LYS A 165 6.71 19.14 37.27
CA LYS A 165 6.38 17.79 36.79
C LYS A 165 5.20 17.17 37.56
N ARG A 166 5.24 17.16 38.90
CA ARG A 166 4.14 16.59 39.70
C ARG A 166 2.81 17.28 39.44
N ILE A 167 2.83 18.61 39.31
CA ILE A 167 1.66 19.41 38.99
C ILE A 167 1.13 19.03 37.60
N MET A 168 2.01 18.96 36.59
CA MET A 168 1.64 18.64 35.22
C MET A 168 1.13 17.21 35.06
N ASP A 169 1.81 16.22 35.64
CA ASP A 169 1.38 14.82 35.63
C ASP A 169 -0.04 14.69 36.20
N HIS A 170 -0.35 15.46 37.25
CA HIS A 170 -1.68 15.46 37.84
C HIS A 170 -2.72 16.12 36.92
N ILE A 171 -2.42 17.29 36.34
CA ILE A 171 -3.33 17.98 35.41
C ILE A 171 -3.62 17.09 34.20
N HIS A 172 -2.59 16.53 33.56
CA HIS A 172 -2.73 15.69 32.36
C HIS A 172 -3.38 14.34 32.63
N SER A 173 -3.35 13.84 33.87
CA SER A 173 -4.05 12.59 34.23
C SER A 173 -5.53 12.79 34.58
N ASN A 174 -5.97 14.03 34.84
CA ASN A 174 -7.33 14.32 35.37
C ASN A 174 -8.01 15.50 34.63
N TRP A 175 -7.52 15.89 33.44
CA TRP A 175 -7.92 17.13 32.74
C TRP A 175 -9.42 17.24 32.42
N ASN A 176 -10.11 16.11 32.29
CA ASN A 176 -11.54 15.99 32.02
C ASN A 176 -12.40 15.98 33.30
N GLU A 177 -11.80 16.02 34.48
CA GLU A 177 -12.47 16.11 35.78
C GLU A 177 -12.45 17.54 36.34
N ASP A 178 -13.28 17.83 37.35
CA ASP A 178 -13.34 19.13 38.01
C ASP A 178 -12.16 19.31 39.01
N ILE A 179 -10.96 19.55 38.48
CA ILE A 179 -9.78 19.79 39.32
C ILE A 179 -9.76 21.26 39.76
N SER A 180 -9.97 21.51 41.06
CA SER A 180 -9.81 22.87 41.59
C SER A 180 -8.34 23.22 41.87
N LEU A 181 -7.99 24.51 41.69
CA LEU A 181 -6.66 25.01 42.07
C LEU A 181 -6.37 24.78 43.57
N ARG A 182 -7.42 24.76 44.39
CA ARG A 182 -7.38 24.48 45.82
C ARG A 182 -6.90 23.08 46.14
N GLU A 183 -7.44 22.07 45.48
CA GLU A 183 -7.04 20.67 45.66
C GLU A 183 -5.59 20.45 45.21
N LEU A 184 -5.23 21.04 44.07
CA LEU A 184 -3.86 20.98 43.56
C LEU A 184 -2.87 21.68 44.50
N ALA A 185 -3.24 22.82 45.09
CA ALA A 185 -2.42 23.53 46.06
C ALA A 185 -2.25 22.70 47.35
N ALA A 186 -3.33 22.10 47.86
CA ALA A 186 -3.29 21.25 49.04
C ALA A 186 -2.38 20.02 48.83
N ARG A 187 -2.43 19.41 47.65
CA ARG A 187 -1.60 18.26 47.27
C ARG A 187 -0.11 18.57 47.23
N GLU A 188 0.25 19.79 46.81
CA GLU A 188 1.64 20.25 46.78
C GLU A 188 2.10 20.93 48.08
N PHE A 189 1.25 20.93 49.12
CA PHE A 189 1.48 21.62 50.40
C PHE A 189 1.74 23.13 50.23
N LEU A 190 1.03 23.77 49.30
CA LEU A 190 1.14 25.20 48.96
C LEU A 190 -0.17 25.94 49.27
N SER A 191 -0.06 27.26 49.42
CA SER A 191 -1.26 28.11 49.36
C SER A 191 -1.72 28.29 47.91
N GLU A 192 -3.03 28.45 47.70
CA GLU A 192 -3.60 28.71 46.37
C GLU A 192 -2.96 29.93 45.70
N GLY A 193 -2.71 31.00 46.47
CA GLY A 193 -2.06 32.21 45.97
C GLY A 193 -0.62 31.98 45.53
N TYR A 194 0.13 31.11 46.22
CA TYR A 194 1.48 30.76 45.80
C TYR A 194 1.46 29.89 44.54
N LEU A 195 0.61 28.85 44.50
CA LEU A 195 0.49 27.98 43.33
C LEU A 195 0.03 28.75 42.08
N SER A 196 -0.92 29.67 42.22
CA SER A 196 -1.39 30.53 41.14
C SER A 196 -0.25 31.37 40.55
N ARG A 197 0.56 32.02 41.40
CA ARG A 197 1.74 32.78 40.98
C ARG A 197 2.81 31.88 40.37
N PHE A 198 3.04 30.71 40.97
CA PHE A 198 3.99 29.72 40.49
C PHE A 198 3.64 29.25 39.09
N LEU A 199 2.39 28.83 38.83
CA LEU A 199 1.93 28.43 37.51
C LEU A 199 1.97 29.59 36.52
N LYS A 200 1.53 30.79 36.92
CA LYS A 200 1.58 31.97 36.06
C LYS A 200 3.00 32.36 35.65
N GLN A 201 3.97 32.20 36.55
CA GLN A 201 5.39 32.47 36.27
C GLN A 201 6.05 31.42 35.37
N ASN A 202 5.59 30.16 35.42
CA ASN A 202 6.21 29.06 34.66
C ASN A 202 5.46 28.70 33.37
N LEU A 203 4.18 29.04 33.25
CA LEU A 203 3.32 28.74 32.09
C LEU A 203 2.94 29.99 31.28
N ASP A 204 3.26 31.20 31.76
CA ASP A 204 2.78 32.48 31.23
C ASP A 204 1.25 32.58 31.06
N MET A 205 0.51 31.71 31.76
CA MET A 205 -0.96 31.69 31.77
C MET A 205 -1.48 31.20 33.12
N THR A 206 -2.74 31.51 33.41
CA THR A 206 -3.39 31.03 34.64
C THR A 206 -3.71 29.54 34.55
N TYR A 207 -3.81 28.89 35.70
CA TYR A 207 -4.24 27.49 35.80
C TYR A 207 -5.54 27.21 35.02
N SER A 208 -6.56 28.05 35.20
CA SER A 208 -7.86 27.90 34.52
C SER A 208 -7.73 28.04 33.01
N GLN A 209 -6.87 28.95 32.51
CA GLN A 209 -6.60 29.09 31.07
C GLN A 209 -5.91 27.85 30.50
N TYR A 210 -4.95 27.28 31.24
CA TYR A 210 -4.22 26.09 30.80
C TYR A 210 -5.13 24.86 30.68
N VAL A 211 -5.90 24.56 31.73
CA VAL A 211 -6.86 23.43 31.73
C VAL A 211 -7.93 23.63 30.66
N MET A 212 -8.43 24.86 30.49
CA MET A 212 -9.37 25.18 29.41
C MET A 212 -8.77 24.93 28.03
N GLY A 213 -7.50 25.31 27.82
CA GLY A 213 -6.77 25.06 26.59
C GLY A 213 -6.69 23.57 26.24
N LEU A 214 -6.30 22.74 27.21
CA LEU A 214 -6.25 21.27 27.07
C LEU A 214 -7.61 20.68 26.71
N ARG A 215 -8.67 21.09 27.41
CA ARG A 215 -10.05 20.61 27.14
C ARG A 215 -10.50 20.96 25.72
N LEU A 216 -10.19 22.17 25.25
CA LEU A 216 -10.50 22.60 23.88
C LEU A 216 -9.69 21.81 22.83
N GLU A 217 -8.42 21.53 23.08
CA GLU A 217 -7.59 20.73 22.17
C GLU A 217 -8.11 19.29 22.01
N HIS A 218 -8.51 18.65 23.11
CA HIS A 218 -9.18 17.35 23.06
C HIS A 218 -10.54 17.41 22.33
N ALA A 219 -11.28 18.51 22.49
CA ALA A 219 -12.55 18.71 21.80
C ALA A 219 -12.36 18.88 20.29
N GLU A 220 -11.33 19.63 19.86
CA GLU A 220 -10.95 19.75 18.45
C GLU A 220 -10.64 18.38 17.82
N LYS A 221 -9.88 17.54 18.53
CA LYS A 221 -9.57 16.18 18.07
C LYS A 221 -10.86 15.36 17.88
N GLN A 222 -11.77 15.39 18.83
CA GLN A 222 -13.05 14.68 18.72
C GLN A 222 -13.94 15.25 17.61
N LEU A 223 -13.94 16.57 17.40
CA LEU A 223 -14.69 17.21 16.32
C LEU A 223 -14.23 16.76 14.92
N ARG A 224 -12.93 16.45 14.77
CA ARG A 224 -12.30 15.98 13.53
C ARG A 224 -12.37 14.46 13.31
N SER A 225 -12.34 13.68 14.39
CA SER A 225 -12.16 12.22 14.33
C SER A 225 -13.41 11.40 14.71
N THR A 226 -14.50 12.06 15.10
CA THR A 226 -15.72 11.36 15.55
C THR A 226 -16.99 12.08 15.08
N ASP A 227 -18.06 11.29 14.96
CA ASP A 227 -19.42 11.78 14.71
C ASP A 227 -20.18 12.17 15.99
N HIS A 228 -19.49 12.24 17.14
CA HIS A 228 -20.11 12.62 18.40
C HIS A 228 -20.80 13.99 18.26
N SER A 229 -21.96 14.12 18.90
CA SER A 229 -22.67 15.41 18.93
C SER A 229 -21.83 16.46 19.68
N ILE A 230 -22.01 17.74 19.34
CA ILE A 230 -21.31 18.86 20.00
C ILE A 230 -21.52 18.83 21.52
N THR A 231 -22.72 18.42 21.95
CA THR A 231 -23.07 18.26 23.37
C THR A 231 -22.30 17.13 24.02
N GLN A 232 -22.17 15.97 23.35
CA GLN A 232 -21.40 14.84 23.85
C GLN A 232 -19.92 15.21 24.01
N ILE A 233 -19.34 15.86 22.99
CA ILE A 233 -17.94 16.32 23.01
C ILE A 233 -17.69 17.29 24.16
N ALA A 234 -18.64 18.19 24.44
CA ALA A 234 -18.53 19.11 25.57
C ALA A 234 -18.39 18.35 26.90
N TYR A 235 -19.23 17.34 27.14
CA TYR A 235 -19.15 16.54 28.38
C TYR A 235 -17.91 15.67 28.45
N ASP A 236 -17.54 15.01 27.36
CA ASP A 236 -16.34 14.16 27.29
C ASP A 236 -15.06 14.96 27.55
N CYS A 237 -15.08 16.25 27.19
CA CYS A 237 -13.99 17.19 27.44
C CYS A 237 -14.09 17.93 28.78
N GLY A 238 -14.97 17.51 29.70
CA GLY A 238 -15.05 18.05 31.06
C GLY A 238 -15.78 19.40 31.18
N PHE A 239 -16.57 19.81 30.19
CA PHE A 239 -17.42 20.99 30.31
C PHE A 239 -18.73 20.67 31.03
N HIS A 240 -19.12 21.54 31.96
CA HIS A 240 -20.37 21.40 32.72
C HIS A 240 -21.64 21.56 31.86
N ASN A 241 -21.53 22.26 30.73
CA ASN A 241 -22.59 22.39 29.73
C ASN A 241 -22.03 22.77 28.35
N ALA A 242 -22.80 22.44 27.31
CA ALA A 242 -22.44 22.71 25.92
C ALA A 242 -22.34 24.21 25.59
N SER A 243 -23.08 25.08 26.27
CA SER A 243 -23.04 26.53 26.02
C SER A 243 -21.69 27.14 26.37
N ALA A 244 -21.12 26.77 27.54
CA ALA A 244 -19.79 27.20 27.97
C ALA A 244 -18.71 26.68 27.03
N PHE A 245 -18.83 25.44 26.56
CA PHE A 245 -17.95 24.88 25.53
C PHE A 245 -17.99 25.69 24.24
N ILE A 246 -19.18 25.94 23.69
CA ILE A 246 -19.35 26.68 22.43
C ILE A 246 -18.77 28.09 22.53
N GLU A 247 -18.99 28.77 23.66
CA GLU A 247 -18.44 30.10 23.90
C GLU A 247 -16.91 30.11 23.92
N HIS A 248 -16.29 29.25 24.74
CA HIS A 248 -14.83 29.16 24.83
C HIS A 248 -14.19 28.68 23.54
N PHE A 249 -14.82 27.75 22.83
CA PHE A 249 -14.36 27.28 21.54
C PHE A 249 -14.42 28.40 20.49
N ARG A 250 -15.52 29.17 20.45
CA ARG A 250 -15.65 30.32 19.56
C ARG A 250 -14.65 31.43 19.89
N GLN A 251 -14.38 31.68 21.17
CA GLN A 251 -13.34 32.63 21.58
C GLN A 251 -11.94 32.19 21.12
N LYS A 252 -11.63 30.88 21.15
CA LYS A 252 -10.33 30.34 20.72
C LYS A 252 -10.18 30.32 19.19
N HIS A 253 -11.20 29.87 18.47
CA HIS A 253 -11.12 29.56 17.03
C HIS A 253 -11.83 30.59 16.12
N GLY A 254 -12.49 31.61 16.68
CA GLY A 254 -13.28 32.58 15.92
C GLY A 254 -14.62 32.05 15.37
N GLN A 255 -14.85 30.74 15.44
CA GLN A 255 -16.02 30.06 14.89
C GLN A 255 -16.61 29.03 15.86
N THR A 256 -17.89 28.69 15.69
CA THR A 256 -18.55 27.69 16.56
C THR A 256 -18.03 26.27 16.27
N PRO A 257 -18.08 25.33 17.24
CA PRO A 257 -17.69 23.93 17.01
C PRO A 257 -18.36 23.27 15.80
N ARG A 258 -19.63 23.60 15.53
CA ARG A 258 -20.39 23.09 14.39
C ARG A 258 -19.87 23.64 13.06
N GLN A 259 -19.62 24.95 12.99
CA GLN A 259 -19.03 25.60 11.82
C GLN A 259 -17.61 25.10 11.58
N TYR A 260 -16.84 24.92 12.65
CA TYR A 260 -15.50 24.34 12.60
C TYR A 260 -15.53 22.95 11.94
N ARG A 261 -16.38 22.04 12.41
CA ARG A 261 -16.56 20.71 11.80
C ARG A 261 -16.95 20.80 10.32
N GLN A 262 -17.89 21.66 9.96
CA GLN A 262 -18.31 21.84 8.56
C GLN A 262 -17.20 22.38 7.66
N HIS A 263 -16.46 23.40 8.13
CA HIS A 263 -15.32 23.96 7.39
C HIS A 263 -14.19 22.97 7.22
N THR A 264 -13.84 22.18 8.23
CA THR A 264 -12.80 21.15 8.08
C THR A 264 -13.22 20.06 7.09
N THR A 265 -14.52 19.73 7.04
CA THR A 265 -15.07 18.76 6.08
C THR A 265 -15.11 19.33 4.65
N GLN A 266 -15.33 20.64 4.48
CA GLN A 266 -15.39 21.32 3.17
C GLN A 266 -14.02 21.78 2.64
N LYS A 267 -13.08 22.20 3.50
CA LYS A 267 -11.72 22.62 3.09
C LYS A 267 -10.89 21.42 2.61
N ALA A 268 -11.16 20.22 3.12
CA ALA A 268 -10.63 18.96 2.60
C ALA A 268 -11.06 18.64 1.14
N ALA A 269 -12.02 19.38 0.58
CA ALA A 269 -12.57 19.14 -0.75
C ALA A 269 -12.25 20.24 -1.78
N ALA A 270 -11.53 21.32 -1.44
CA ALA A 270 -11.57 22.56 -2.24
C ALA A 270 -10.26 23.09 -2.88
N ASP A 271 -9.04 22.70 -2.48
CA ASP A 271 -7.81 23.03 -3.23
C ASP A 271 -6.59 22.23 -2.73
N PRO A 272 -6.19 21.13 -3.39
CA PRO A 272 -5.05 20.30 -2.99
C PRO A 272 -3.72 20.70 -3.66
N SER A 273 -3.66 21.60 -4.63
CA SER A 273 -2.47 21.59 -5.52
C SER A 273 -1.19 22.27 -4.98
N GLY A 274 -1.29 23.15 -3.98
CA GLY A 274 -0.18 24.01 -3.52
C GLY A 274 0.50 23.60 -2.21
N GLU A 275 -0.26 23.24 -1.17
CA GLU A 275 0.24 22.86 0.17
C GLU A 275 0.95 21.49 0.16
N GLU A 276 0.67 20.68 -0.85
CA GLU A 276 0.97 19.25 -0.94
C GLU A 276 2.38 18.89 -1.42
N THR A 277 2.97 19.74 -2.26
CA THR A 277 4.34 19.56 -2.79
C THR A 277 5.37 19.80 -1.69
N LEU A 278 5.03 20.65 -0.72
CA LEU A 278 5.93 21.17 0.31
C LEU A 278 6.22 20.09 1.39
N LEU A 279 5.18 19.35 1.83
CA LEU A 279 5.21 18.33 2.91
C LEU A 279 6.03 17.09 2.57
N GLN A 280 6.11 16.77 1.28
CA GLN A 280 6.79 15.59 0.76
C GLN A 280 8.28 15.85 0.45
N ASP A 281 8.60 17.06 -0.02
CA ASP A 281 9.98 17.51 -0.21
C ASP A 281 10.70 17.59 1.14
N GLY A 282 10.00 18.05 2.17
CA GLY A 282 10.55 18.23 3.51
C GLY A 282 11.12 16.95 4.13
N VAL A 283 10.38 15.82 4.08
CA VAL A 283 10.90 14.58 4.66
C VAL A 283 11.85 13.83 3.74
N THR A 284 11.73 13.98 2.43
CA THR A 284 12.75 13.52 1.48
C THR A 284 14.09 14.21 1.78
N TYR A 285 14.04 15.52 2.01
CA TYR A 285 15.16 16.32 2.46
C TYR A 285 15.69 15.85 3.82
N LEU A 286 14.85 15.42 4.77
CA LEU A 286 15.34 14.82 6.02
C LEU A 286 16.06 13.49 5.78
N LEU A 287 15.47 12.59 4.99
CA LEU A 287 16.00 11.24 4.78
C LEU A 287 17.33 11.23 4.01
N GLN A 288 17.65 12.28 3.24
CA GLN A 288 18.97 12.42 2.61
C GLN A 288 20.13 12.43 3.63
N PHE A 289 19.85 12.75 4.92
CA PHE A 289 20.83 12.73 6.00
C PHE A 289 20.90 11.38 6.71
N ALA A 290 19.95 10.47 6.51
CA ALA A 290 19.97 9.18 7.19
C ALA A 290 21.17 8.36 6.69
N VAL A 291 21.86 7.67 7.61
CA VAL A 291 22.94 6.77 7.19
C VAL A 291 22.29 5.60 6.45
N PRO A 292 22.68 5.32 5.19
CA PRO A 292 22.17 4.13 4.52
C PRO A 292 22.51 2.90 5.37
N PRO A 293 21.61 1.90 5.45
CA PRO A 293 21.87 0.71 6.23
C PRO A 293 23.22 0.11 5.83
N ASP A 294 24.05 -0.21 6.83
CA ASP A 294 25.38 -0.78 6.60
C ASP A 294 25.25 -2.02 5.70
N PRO A 295 25.80 -2.00 4.47
CA PRO A 295 25.67 -3.12 3.54
C PRO A 295 26.38 -4.39 4.05
N GLN A 296 27.24 -4.28 5.08
CA GLN A 296 27.87 -5.42 5.76
C GLN A 296 27.09 -5.92 6.98
N ARG A 297 25.98 -5.27 7.37
CA ARG A 297 25.14 -5.73 8.47
C ARG A 297 24.55 -7.09 8.10
N GLU A 298 24.97 -8.13 8.82
CA GLU A 298 24.38 -9.46 8.67
C GLU A 298 22.87 -9.39 8.95
N LEU A 299 22.09 -9.87 7.99
CA LEU A 299 20.65 -10.03 8.16
C LEU A 299 20.38 -11.08 9.24
N PRO A 300 19.32 -10.91 10.05
CA PRO A 300 18.92 -11.94 11.00
C PRO A 300 18.64 -13.26 10.26
N HIS A 301 18.93 -14.37 10.95
CA HIS A 301 18.67 -15.71 10.43
C HIS A 301 17.51 -16.38 11.15
N GLU A 302 16.64 -17.04 10.41
CA GLU A 302 15.63 -17.96 10.92
C GLU A 302 15.88 -19.35 10.34
N THR A 303 15.71 -20.40 11.15
CA THR A 303 15.73 -21.79 10.65
C THR A 303 14.36 -22.42 10.84
N ARG A 304 13.78 -22.91 9.75
CA ARG A 304 12.51 -23.63 9.69
C ARG A 304 12.78 -25.11 9.51
N TYR A 305 12.37 -25.90 10.50
CA TYR A 305 12.41 -27.36 10.45
C TYR A 305 11.05 -27.86 9.97
N ILE A 306 11.01 -28.49 8.81
CA ILE A 306 9.78 -28.98 8.18
C ILE A 306 9.87 -30.49 8.06
N THR A 307 8.87 -31.18 8.59
CA THR A 307 8.66 -32.62 8.33
C THR A 307 7.34 -32.76 7.61
N VAL A 308 7.38 -33.23 6.36
CA VAL A 308 6.16 -33.42 5.55
C VAL A 308 5.37 -34.59 6.11
N ASP A 309 4.15 -34.34 6.56
CA ASP A 309 3.25 -35.40 7.07
C ASP A 309 2.71 -36.24 5.91
N GLU A 310 3.00 -37.54 5.96
CA GLU A 310 2.60 -38.52 4.95
C GLU A 310 1.16 -39.03 5.14
N ASN A 311 0.50 -38.70 6.26
CA ASN A 311 -0.86 -39.16 6.56
C ASN A 311 -1.93 -38.20 6.05
N VAL A 312 -1.56 -37.00 5.59
CA VAL A 312 -2.50 -36.04 5.02
C VAL A 312 -2.92 -36.54 3.65
N GLN A 313 -4.24 -36.64 3.42
CA GLN A 313 -4.74 -37.03 2.10
C GLN A 313 -4.42 -35.94 1.07
N PRO A 314 -3.80 -36.29 -0.08
CA PRO A 314 -3.50 -35.35 -1.14
C PRO A 314 -4.76 -34.63 -1.65
N ARG A 315 -4.71 -33.31 -1.75
CA ARG A 315 -5.78 -32.49 -2.32
C ARG A 315 -5.51 -32.26 -3.81
N ARG A 316 -6.41 -32.70 -4.70
CA ARG A 316 -6.30 -32.42 -6.14
C ARG A 316 -6.38 -30.91 -6.40
N LEU A 317 -5.46 -30.40 -7.20
CA LEU A 317 -5.38 -29.01 -7.59
C LEU A 317 -6.03 -28.78 -8.96
N ARG A 318 -6.73 -27.66 -9.09
CA ARG A 318 -7.32 -27.17 -10.35
C ARG A 318 -6.40 -26.17 -11.05
N HIS A 319 -5.47 -25.57 -10.33
CA HIS A 319 -4.57 -24.51 -10.81
C HIS A 319 -5.36 -23.31 -11.35
N THR A 320 -6.32 -22.80 -10.58
CA THR A 320 -7.22 -21.71 -11.03
C THR A 320 -6.49 -20.40 -11.38
N TRP A 321 -5.25 -20.23 -10.97
CA TRP A 321 -4.40 -19.11 -11.42
C TRP A 321 -4.07 -19.15 -12.92
N LYS A 322 -4.19 -20.32 -13.57
CA LYS A 322 -4.08 -20.47 -15.04
C LYS A 322 -5.42 -20.23 -15.77
N THR A 323 -6.48 -19.85 -15.05
CA THR A 323 -7.78 -19.66 -15.68
C THR A 323 -7.81 -18.40 -16.55
N LEU A 324 -7.30 -17.27 -16.07
CA LEU A 324 -7.50 -15.97 -16.71
C LEU A 324 -6.19 -15.19 -16.88
N LEU A 325 -5.95 -14.64 -18.07
CA LEU A 325 -4.89 -13.70 -18.36
C LEU A 325 -5.49 -12.38 -18.87
N ASN A 326 -4.93 -11.22 -18.47
CA ASN A 326 -5.34 -9.93 -19.04
C ASN A 326 -4.33 -9.40 -20.05
N ALA A 327 -4.82 -8.83 -21.15
CA ALA A 327 -4.00 -8.28 -22.23
C ALA A 327 -3.99 -6.74 -22.34
N GLY A 328 -4.58 -6.02 -21.38
CA GLY A 328 -4.77 -4.57 -21.52
C GLY A 328 -5.96 -4.27 -22.43
N TYR A 329 -5.73 -3.53 -23.52
CA TYR A 329 -6.78 -3.07 -24.44
C TYR A 329 -6.84 -3.90 -25.73
N ALA A 330 -8.05 -4.09 -26.25
CA ALA A 330 -8.35 -4.91 -27.42
C ALA A 330 -7.53 -4.52 -28.65
N LYS A 331 -7.32 -3.22 -28.89
CA LYS A 331 -6.52 -2.73 -30.03
C LYS A 331 -5.09 -3.26 -30.05
N HIS A 332 -4.49 -3.51 -28.88
CA HIS A 332 -3.12 -4.03 -28.80
C HIS A 332 -3.03 -5.50 -29.26
N LEU A 333 -4.13 -6.26 -29.20
CA LEU A 333 -4.20 -7.63 -29.70
C LEU A 333 -4.03 -7.74 -31.22
N LEU A 334 -4.17 -6.63 -31.95
CA LEU A 334 -3.88 -6.54 -33.38
C LEU A 334 -2.39 -6.30 -33.67
N THR A 335 -1.56 -6.05 -32.65
CA THR A 335 -0.14 -5.75 -32.83
C THR A 335 0.73 -6.99 -32.73
N ALA A 336 1.68 -7.14 -33.64
CA ALA A 336 2.59 -8.28 -33.63
C ALA A 336 3.39 -8.40 -32.32
N ALA A 337 3.76 -7.27 -31.70
CA ALA A 337 4.51 -7.26 -30.44
C ALA A 337 3.75 -7.98 -29.31
N VAL A 338 2.48 -7.64 -29.09
CA VAL A 338 1.66 -8.27 -28.04
C VAL A 338 1.27 -9.70 -28.43
N GLN A 339 0.96 -9.97 -29.71
CA GLN A 339 0.66 -11.32 -30.18
C GLN A 339 1.81 -12.30 -29.92
N GLN A 340 3.06 -11.91 -30.17
CA GLN A 340 4.23 -12.77 -29.90
C GLN A 340 4.39 -13.06 -28.40
N GLN A 341 4.11 -12.09 -27.53
CA GLN A 341 4.12 -12.29 -26.08
C GLN A 341 3.02 -13.27 -25.64
N ILE A 342 1.81 -13.16 -26.20
CA ILE A 342 0.68 -14.08 -25.95
C ILE A 342 1.01 -15.49 -26.42
N ILE A 343 1.56 -15.65 -27.63
CA ILE A 343 1.97 -16.95 -28.17
C ILE A 343 2.97 -17.61 -27.22
N LYS A 344 4.00 -16.87 -26.79
CA LYS A 344 5.04 -17.38 -25.90
C LYS A 344 4.48 -17.84 -24.55
N ILE A 345 3.69 -17.02 -23.87
CA ILE A 345 3.14 -17.37 -22.56
C ILE A 345 2.16 -18.54 -22.66
N GLN A 346 1.40 -18.63 -23.75
CA GLN A 346 0.44 -19.71 -23.95
C GLN A 346 1.14 -21.05 -24.21
N GLN A 347 2.24 -21.05 -24.97
CA GLN A 347 3.06 -22.24 -25.21
C GLN A 347 3.75 -22.74 -23.93
N GLU A 348 4.23 -21.84 -23.08
CA GLU A 348 5.05 -22.21 -21.92
C GLU A 348 4.25 -22.43 -20.62
N ILE A 349 3.11 -21.77 -20.45
CA ILE A 349 2.32 -21.80 -19.20
C ILE A 349 0.91 -22.38 -19.42
N GLY A 350 0.23 -21.92 -20.47
CA GLY A 350 -1.11 -22.33 -20.86
C GLY A 350 -2.22 -21.76 -19.96
N PHE A 351 -2.90 -20.71 -20.45
CA PHE A 351 -4.09 -20.12 -19.85
C PHE A 351 -5.37 -20.58 -20.56
N ARG A 352 -6.52 -20.48 -19.88
CA ARG A 352 -7.83 -20.85 -20.46
C ARG A 352 -8.54 -19.68 -21.13
N TYR A 353 -8.54 -18.52 -20.49
CA TYR A 353 -9.23 -17.32 -20.97
C TYR A 353 -8.28 -16.14 -21.09
N LEU A 354 -8.58 -15.24 -22.03
CA LEU A 354 -7.93 -13.94 -22.15
C LEU A 354 -8.99 -12.83 -22.10
N ARG A 355 -8.81 -11.88 -21.16
CA ARG A 355 -9.64 -10.68 -20.96
C ARG A 355 -8.91 -9.43 -21.45
N PHE A 356 -9.68 -8.47 -21.95
CA PHE A 356 -9.19 -7.16 -22.41
C PHE A 356 -10.29 -6.11 -22.31
N HIS A 357 -9.90 -4.85 -22.13
CA HIS A 357 -10.80 -3.69 -22.19
C HIS A 357 -10.95 -3.14 -23.62
N GLY A 358 -11.89 -2.21 -23.80
CA GLY A 358 -11.93 -1.37 -25.00
C GLY A 358 -12.32 -2.13 -26.27
N MET A 359 -13.08 -3.21 -26.13
CA MET A 359 -13.66 -3.94 -27.26
C MET A 359 -14.52 -3.03 -28.15
N LEU A 360 -15.22 -2.07 -27.54
CA LEU A 360 -16.12 -1.12 -28.20
C LEU A 360 -15.48 0.26 -28.44
N ASP A 361 -14.17 0.37 -28.24
CA ASP A 361 -13.43 1.60 -28.55
C ASP A 361 -13.45 1.87 -30.07
N GLN A 362 -13.29 3.14 -30.42
CA GLN A 362 -13.46 3.62 -31.80
C GLN A 362 -12.50 2.93 -32.79
N GLU A 363 -11.31 2.53 -32.33
CA GLU A 363 -10.27 1.87 -33.11
C GLU A 363 -10.70 0.50 -33.66
N LEU A 364 -11.60 -0.21 -32.98
CA LEU A 364 -12.14 -1.48 -33.47
C LEU A 364 -13.34 -1.29 -34.39
N HIS A 365 -13.91 -0.09 -34.45
CA HIS A 365 -14.98 0.29 -35.36
C HIS A 365 -16.24 -0.61 -35.27
N ILE A 366 -16.47 -1.30 -34.13
CA ILE A 366 -17.58 -2.25 -34.01
C ILE A 366 -18.92 -1.55 -34.20
N TYR A 367 -19.20 -0.47 -33.47
CA TYR A 367 -20.43 0.31 -33.62
C TYR A 367 -20.29 1.36 -34.74
N GLN A 368 -21.24 1.38 -35.68
CA GLN A 368 -21.27 2.26 -36.85
C GLN A 368 -22.51 3.17 -36.89
N GLY A 369 -23.17 3.35 -35.75
CA GLY A 369 -24.40 4.13 -35.63
C GLY A 369 -25.67 3.29 -35.84
N MET A 370 -26.79 4.00 -36.01
CA MET A 370 -28.09 3.42 -36.28
C MET A 370 -28.45 3.53 -37.76
N GLU A 371 -28.93 2.45 -38.36
CA GLU A 371 -29.42 2.40 -39.74
C GLU A 371 -30.81 1.75 -39.75
N ASN A 372 -31.83 2.47 -40.25
CA ASN A 372 -33.24 2.01 -40.28
C ASN A 372 -33.78 1.54 -38.91
N GLY A 373 -33.34 2.17 -37.81
CA GLY A 373 -33.76 1.82 -36.45
C GLY A 373 -33.07 0.58 -35.87
N GLN A 374 -32.05 0.04 -36.55
CA GLN A 374 -31.23 -1.07 -36.08
C GLN A 374 -29.78 -0.63 -35.88
N VAL A 375 -29.09 -1.25 -34.94
CA VAL A 375 -27.65 -1.04 -34.74
C VAL A 375 -26.89 -1.54 -35.97
N LYS A 376 -26.05 -0.68 -36.55
CA LYS A 376 -25.12 -1.06 -37.60
C LYS A 376 -23.77 -1.44 -36.99
N CYS A 377 -23.26 -2.62 -37.32
CA CYS A 377 -21.99 -3.11 -36.81
C CYS A 377 -20.95 -3.41 -37.92
N CYS A 378 -19.67 -3.29 -37.60
CA CYS A 378 -18.55 -3.78 -38.42
C CYS A 378 -17.66 -4.71 -37.60
N PHE A 379 -17.62 -6.00 -37.94
CA PHE A 379 -16.93 -7.01 -37.13
C PHE A 379 -15.52 -7.36 -37.62
N THR A 380 -14.96 -6.65 -38.59
CA THR A 380 -13.66 -7.01 -39.19
C THR A 380 -12.53 -7.13 -38.16
N TYR A 381 -12.33 -6.11 -37.31
CA TYR A 381 -11.27 -6.15 -36.31
C TYR A 381 -11.63 -7.01 -35.10
N PHE A 382 -12.92 -7.09 -34.76
CA PHE A 382 -13.41 -8.04 -33.76
C PHE A 382 -13.04 -9.47 -34.17
N ASP A 383 -13.37 -9.89 -35.39
CA ASP A 383 -13.06 -11.22 -35.93
C ASP A 383 -11.56 -11.49 -35.90
N MET A 384 -10.72 -10.53 -36.30
CA MET A 384 -9.26 -10.68 -36.25
C MET A 384 -8.73 -10.92 -34.83
N VAL A 385 -9.26 -10.21 -33.84
CA VAL A 385 -8.90 -10.40 -32.42
C VAL A 385 -9.33 -11.78 -31.95
N ILE A 386 -10.59 -12.16 -32.18
CA ILE A 386 -11.13 -13.43 -31.68
C ILE A 386 -10.48 -14.63 -32.39
N ASP A 387 -10.30 -14.57 -33.72
CA ASP A 387 -9.63 -15.62 -34.49
C ASP A 387 -8.22 -15.87 -33.94
N PHE A 388 -7.45 -14.81 -33.67
CA PHE A 388 -6.12 -14.93 -33.06
C PHE A 388 -6.17 -15.63 -31.70
N LEU A 389 -7.12 -15.27 -30.81
CA LEU A 389 -7.23 -15.91 -29.49
C LEU A 389 -7.54 -17.41 -29.61
N LEU A 390 -8.53 -17.76 -30.44
CA LEU A 390 -8.95 -19.15 -30.64
C LEU A 390 -7.83 -19.99 -31.29
N GLU A 391 -7.04 -19.42 -32.21
CA GLU A 391 -5.86 -20.08 -32.80
C GLU A 391 -4.82 -20.46 -31.74
N GLN A 392 -4.69 -19.70 -30.65
CA GLN A 392 -3.80 -20.02 -29.52
C GLN A 392 -4.47 -20.92 -28.46
N GLY A 393 -5.72 -21.35 -28.69
CA GLY A 393 -6.51 -22.12 -27.72
C GLY A 393 -6.96 -21.30 -26.51
N LEU A 394 -6.97 -19.97 -26.62
CA LEU A 394 -7.50 -19.06 -25.61
C LEU A 394 -8.96 -18.75 -25.93
N ARG A 395 -9.81 -18.82 -24.90
CA ARG A 395 -11.20 -18.39 -25.02
C ARG A 395 -11.37 -16.92 -24.65
N PRO A 396 -12.21 -16.17 -25.36
CA PRO A 396 -12.52 -14.80 -24.98
C PRO A 396 -13.24 -14.73 -23.63
N PHE A 397 -12.74 -13.83 -22.78
CA PHE A 397 -13.54 -13.21 -21.73
C PHE A 397 -13.81 -11.78 -22.20
N LEU A 398 -15.02 -11.54 -22.71
CA LEU A 398 -15.41 -10.27 -23.29
C LEU A 398 -16.01 -9.34 -22.23
N GLU A 399 -15.35 -8.20 -22.04
CA GLU A 399 -15.92 -7.07 -21.34
C GLU A 399 -16.57 -6.12 -22.37
N PHE A 400 -17.87 -5.82 -22.20
CA PHE A 400 -18.57 -4.84 -23.02
C PHE A 400 -18.18 -3.42 -22.61
N SER A 401 -16.96 -3.01 -22.99
CA SER A 401 -16.37 -1.71 -22.70
C SER A 401 -15.56 -1.17 -23.89
N PHE A 402 -15.28 0.13 -23.99
CA PHE A 402 -15.91 1.22 -23.24
C PHE A 402 -17.19 1.71 -23.94
N ILE A 403 -17.76 2.85 -23.54
CA ILE A 403 -19.01 3.31 -24.17
C ILE A 403 -18.71 3.89 -25.56
N PRO A 404 -19.37 3.44 -26.64
CA PRO A 404 -19.21 4.05 -27.96
C PRO A 404 -19.52 5.55 -27.92
N ARG A 405 -18.72 6.34 -28.65
CA ARG A 405 -18.82 7.82 -28.71
C ARG A 405 -20.24 8.35 -28.86
N GLU A 406 -21.02 7.75 -29.74
CA GLU A 406 -22.38 8.19 -30.07
C GLU A 406 -23.43 7.77 -29.03
N LEU A 407 -23.10 6.79 -28.18
CA LEU A 407 -23.96 6.27 -27.11
C LEU A 407 -23.58 6.83 -25.74
N ALA A 408 -22.59 7.72 -25.64
CA ALA A 408 -22.12 8.28 -24.38
C ALA A 408 -22.82 9.61 -24.04
N LYS A 409 -23.18 9.82 -22.76
CA LYS A 409 -23.74 11.10 -22.28
C LYS A 409 -22.73 12.24 -22.35
N ALA A 410 -21.45 11.91 -22.18
CA ALA A 410 -20.34 12.86 -22.26
C ALA A 410 -19.13 12.21 -22.93
N GLN A 411 -18.25 13.03 -23.49
CA GLN A 411 -17.03 12.60 -24.17
C GLN A 411 -15.83 12.56 -23.19
N THR A 412 -16.10 12.16 -21.95
CA THR A 412 -15.10 12.15 -20.88
C THR A 412 -14.31 10.85 -20.91
N SER A 413 -12.99 10.98 -20.81
CA SER A 413 -12.05 9.89 -20.57
C SER A 413 -11.18 10.25 -19.37
N ILE A 414 -10.92 9.28 -18.50
CA ILE A 414 -9.92 9.41 -17.43
C ILE A 414 -8.55 8.81 -17.81
N PHE A 415 -8.45 8.22 -19.01
CA PHE A 415 -7.23 7.59 -19.53
C PHE A 415 -6.74 8.27 -20.80
N GLU A 416 -5.44 8.17 -21.06
CA GLU A 416 -4.84 8.67 -22.29
C GLU A 416 -5.17 7.80 -23.53
N THR A 417 -5.73 6.60 -23.32
CA THR A 417 -6.24 5.73 -24.39
C THR A 417 -7.32 6.38 -25.24
N GLY A 418 -8.04 7.37 -24.68
CA GLY A 418 -9.22 7.98 -25.30
C GLY A 418 -10.51 7.18 -25.11
N SER A 419 -10.49 6.10 -24.33
CA SER A 419 -11.65 5.27 -24.06
C SER A 419 -12.68 6.04 -23.22
N ILE A 420 -13.96 6.01 -23.62
CA ILE A 420 -14.99 6.86 -23.01
C ILE A 420 -15.58 6.17 -21.78
N THR A 421 -15.29 6.73 -20.61
CA THR A 421 -15.70 6.16 -19.30
C THR A 421 -17.00 6.76 -18.75
N ALA A 422 -17.65 7.65 -19.50
CA ALA A 422 -18.89 8.31 -19.10
C ALA A 422 -20.11 7.36 -19.14
N ALA A 423 -21.20 7.78 -18.50
CA ALA A 423 -22.49 7.06 -18.53
C ALA A 423 -23.03 6.88 -19.96
N CYS A 424 -23.74 5.78 -20.19
CA CYS A 424 -24.44 5.52 -21.44
C CYS A 424 -25.71 6.41 -21.54
N ALA A 425 -25.90 7.06 -22.68
CA ALA A 425 -27.05 7.91 -22.97
C ALA A 425 -28.27 7.11 -23.47
N ASP A 426 -28.02 5.98 -24.11
CA ASP A 426 -29.04 5.10 -24.68
C ASP A 426 -28.68 3.64 -24.42
N CYS A 427 -29.04 3.16 -23.23
CA CYS A 427 -28.83 1.76 -22.85
C CYS A 427 -29.58 0.81 -23.79
N THR A 428 -30.73 1.19 -24.36
CA THR A 428 -31.48 0.32 -25.29
C THR A 428 -30.67 0.05 -26.56
N ALA A 429 -30.09 1.09 -27.18
CA ALA A 429 -29.20 0.93 -28.31
C ALA A 429 -27.94 0.13 -27.94
N PHE A 430 -27.40 0.33 -26.73
CA PHE A 430 -26.27 -0.44 -26.22
C PHE A 430 -26.60 -1.94 -26.06
N GLY A 431 -27.75 -2.28 -25.50
CA GLY A 431 -28.24 -3.67 -25.40
C GLY A 431 -28.41 -4.31 -26.77
N ALA A 432 -28.97 -3.59 -27.75
CA ALA A 432 -29.08 -4.06 -29.13
C ALA A 432 -27.70 -4.29 -29.80
N LEU A 433 -26.70 -3.48 -29.46
CA LEU A 433 -25.31 -3.68 -29.89
C LEU A 433 -24.71 -4.95 -29.27
N VAL A 434 -24.93 -5.19 -27.97
CA VAL A 434 -24.51 -6.43 -27.29
C VAL A 434 -25.15 -7.66 -27.95
N GLU A 435 -26.45 -7.63 -28.23
CA GLU A 435 -27.13 -8.71 -28.95
C GLU A 435 -26.54 -8.95 -30.34
N ALA A 436 -26.26 -7.88 -31.10
CA ALA A 436 -25.68 -7.98 -32.44
C ALA A 436 -24.29 -8.64 -32.41
N ILE A 437 -23.44 -8.27 -31.45
CA ILE A 437 -22.11 -8.87 -31.25
C ILE A 437 -22.23 -10.37 -30.94
N LEU A 438 -23.11 -10.74 -30.00
CA LEU A 438 -23.28 -12.14 -29.60
C LEU A 438 -23.86 -12.99 -30.73
N ARG A 439 -24.86 -12.49 -31.46
CA ARG A 439 -25.44 -13.19 -32.61
C ARG A 439 -24.43 -13.36 -33.73
N HIS A 440 -23.60 -12.35 -33.98
CA HIS A 440 -22.48 -12.46 -34.93
C HIS A 440 -21.47 -13.52 -34.48
N ALA A 441 -21.03 -13.49 -33.22
CA ALA A 441 -20.10 -14.47 -32.68
C ALA A 441 -20.66 -15.91 -32.79
N ILE A 442 -21.93 -16.14 -32.43
CA ILE A 442 -22.58 -17.45 -32.55
C ILE A 442 -22.67 -17.88 -34.03
N CYS A 443 -22.95 -16.95 -34.94
CA CYS A 443 -23.01 -17.22 -36.38
C CYS A 443 -21.64 -17.65 -36.93
N ARG A 444 -20.56 -16.98 -36.52
CA ARG A 444 -19.20 -17.23 -37.01
C ARG A 444 -18.54 -18.44 -36.35
N TYR A 445 -18.61 -18.56 -35.02
CA TYR A 445 -17.86 -19.53 -34.23
C TYR A 445 -18.69 -20.73 -33.76
N GLY A 446 -20.01 -20.65 -33.87
CA GLY A 446 -20.93 -21.69 -33.41
C GLY A 446 -21.25 -21.59 -31.93
N TRP A 447 -22.45 -22.08 -31.57
CA TRP A 447 -22.96 -22.00 -30.21
C TRP A 447 -22.11 -22.80 -29.19
N ASP A 448 -21.61 -23.98 -29.57
CA ASP A 448 -20.80 -24.82 -28.69
C ASP A 448 -19.52 -24.12 -28.23
N GLU A 449 -18.93 -23.26 -29.07
CA GLU A 449 -17.76 -22.47 -28.70
C GLU A 449 -18.15 -21.25 -27.86
N VAL A 450 -19.09 -20.43 -28.35
CA VAL A 450 -19.48 -19.17 -27.68
C VAL A 450 -20.12 -19.41 -26.31
N SER A 451 -20.82 -20.53 -26.11
CA SER A 451 -21.38 -20.92 -24.80
C SER A 451 -20.32 -21.16 -23.72
N GLN A 452 -19.07 -21.35 -24.12
CA GLN A 452 -17.93 -21.52 -23.20
C GLN A 452 -17.18 -20.22 -22.93
N TRP A 453 -17.57 -19.11 -23.57
CA TRP A 453 -16.97 -17.78 -23.32
C TRP A 453 -17.51 -17.18 -22.02
N LYS A 454 -16.84 -16.12 -21.57
CA LYS A 454 -17.26 -15.33 -20.41
C LYS A 454 -17.59 -13.92 -20.84
N PHE A 455 -18.61 -13.34 -20.24
CA PHE A 455 -19.08 -12.00 -20.55
C PHE A 455 -19.16 -11.16 -19.28
N SER A 456 -18.80 -9.89 -19.36
CA SER A 456 -19.05 -8.90 -18.32
C SER A 456 -19.33 -7.54 -18.95
N THR A 457 -19.71 -6.56 -18.14
CA THR A 457 -19.88 -5.17 -18.58
C THR A 457 -18.85 -4.28 -17.91
N PHE A 458 -18.85 -3.01 -18.33
CA PHE A 458 -18.18 -1.90 -17.67
C PHE A 458 -18.34 -1.98 -16.12
N GLN A 459 -17.30 -1.66 -15.36
CA GLN A 459 -17.21 -2.02 -13.93
C GLN A 459 -17.81 -0.95 -13.00
N ILE A 460 -18.21 -1.35 -11.79
CA ILE A 460 -18.75 -0.43 -10.78
C ILE A 460 -17.72 0.61 -10.27
N ASN A 461 -16.41 0.35 -10.44
CA ASN A 461 -15.34 1.22 -9.95
C ASN A 461 -15.44 2.64 -10.51
N TYR A 462 -15.96 2.79 -11.73
CA TYR A 462 -16.12 4.10 -12.38
C TYR A 462 -17.17 4.99 -11.72
N VAL A 463 -18.07 4.44 -10.90
CA VAL A 463 -18.93 5.23 -10.00
C VAL A 463 -18.08 5.92 -8.93
N PHE A 464 -17.06 5.23 -8.42
CA PHE A 464 -16.15 5.73 -7.39
C PHE A 464 -15.00 6.58 -7.96
N PHE A 465 -14.89 6.65 -9.30
CA PHE A 465 -14.04 7.59 -10.02
C PHE A 465 -14.83 8.80 -10.55
N ASP A 466 -16.05 9.02 -10.05
CA ASP A 466 -16.94 10.11 -10.45
C ASP A 466 -17.22 10.20 -11.96
N CYS A 467 -17.11 9.08 -12.68
CA CYS A 467 -17.39 9.01 -14.11
C CYS A 467 -18.89 8.90 -14.41
N MET A 468 -19.66 8.34 -13.47
CA MET A 468 -21.11 8.18 -13.54
C MET A 468 -21.71 8.00 -12.15
N THR A 469 -23.03 8.15 -12.05
CA THR A 469 -23.77 7.84 -10.82
C THR A 469 -24.01 6.34 -10.67
N MET A 470 -24.30 5.89 -9.44
CA MET A 470 -24.65 4.49 -9.18
C MET A 470 -25.89 4.05 -10.00
N ASP A 471 -26.91 4.90 -10.10
CA ASP A 471 -28.12 4.57 -10.86
C ASP A 471 -27.83 4.37 -12.35
N GLU A 472 -26.99 5.23 -12.94
CA GLU A 472 -26.56 5.07 -14.35
C GLU A 472 -25.76 3.79 -14.59
N TYR A 473 -24.90 3.43 -13.63
CA TYR A 473 -24.17 2.16 -13.68
C TYR A 473 -25.12 0.96 -13.62
N LEU A 474 -26.07 0.96 -12.68
CA LEU A 474 -27.02 -0.12 -12.48
C LEU A 474 -27.95 -0.26 -13.69
N GLU A 475 -28.39 0.84 -14.30
CA GLU A 475 -29.18 0.84 -15.54
C GLU A 475 -28.42 0.20 -16.72
N LEU A 476 -27.13 0.54 -16.88
CA LEU A 476 -26.29 -0.08 -17.90
C LEU A 476 -26.08 -1.58 -17.62
N TYR A 477 -25.77 -1.93 -16.37
CA TYR A 477 -25.56 -3.32 -15.97
C TYR A 477 -26.79 -4.19 -16.25
N ASP A 478 -27.96 -3.72 -15.81
CA ASP A 478 -29.24 -4.38 -16.01
C ASP A 478 -29.55 -4.61 -17.50
N CYS A 479 -29.37 -3.55 -18.29
CA CYS A 479 -29.56 -3.62 -19.73
C CYS A 479 -28.64 -4.64 -20.41
N VAL A 480 -27.35 -4.65 -20.08
CA VAL A 480 -26.39 -5.58 -20.67
C VAL A 480 -26.68 -7.01 -20.21
N TYR A 481 -26.96 -7.24 -18.92
CA TYR A 481 -27.33 -8.55 -18.41
C TYR A 481 -28.51 -9.13 -19.19
N HIS A 482 -29.60 -8.37 -19.30
CA HIS A 482 -30.80 -8.83 -20.01
C HIS A 482 -30.55 -8.99 -21.52
N ALA A 483 -29.72 -8.16 -22.15
CA ALA A 483 -29.33 -8.35 -23.55
C ALA A 483 -28.58 -9.67 -23.78
N VAL A 484 -27.63 -10.03 -22.91
CA VAL A 484 -26.93 -11.33 -22.98
C VAL A 484 -27.92 -12.48 -22.80
N LYS A 485 -28.79 -12.41 -21.79
CA LYS A 485 -29.77 -13.47 -21.48
C LYS A 485 -30.88 -13.60 -22.54
N ALA A 486 -31.22 -12.51 -23.25
CA ALA A 486 -32.16 -12.52 -24.36
C ALA A 486 -31.62 -13.26 -25.59
N VAL A 487 -30.29 -13.29 -25.79
CA VAL A 487 -29.67 -14.11 -26.84
C VAL A 487 -29.74 -15.59 -26.46
N ASP A 488 -29.26 -15.96 -25.27
CA ASP A 488 -29.40 -17.30 -24.69
C ASP A 488 -29.12 -17.28 -23.18
N THR A 489 -30.06 -17.78 -22.39
CA THR A 489 -29.95 -17.83 -20.91
C THR A 489 -28.74 -18.60 -20.37
N ARG A 490 -28.15 -19.49 -21.18
CA ARG A 490 -26.97 -20.31 -20.82
C ARG A 490 -25.65 -19.58 -20.95
N LEU A 491 -25.60 -18.42 -21.62
CA LEU A 491 -24.39 -17.59 -21.69
C LEU A 491 -24.07 -17.05 -20.28
N GLN A 492 -22.82 -17.22 -19.86
CA GLN A 492 -22.40 -16.85 -18.51
C GLN A 492 -21.95 -15.38 -18.44
N PHE A 493 -22.63 -14.61 -17.60
CA PHE A 493 -22.40 -13.18 -17.39
C PHE A 493 -21.92 -12.89 -15.97
N GLY A 494 -20.89 -12.06 -15.83
CA GLY A 494 -20.25 -11.71 -14.56
C GLY A 494 -20.38 -10.24 -14.20
N GLY A 495 -20.29 -9.94 -12.91
CA GLY A 495 -20.25 -8.58 -12.38
C GLY A 495 -20.03 -8.54 -10.86
N PRO A 496 -19.87 -7.35 -10.25
CA PRO A 496 -19.86 -6.03 -10.88
C PRO A 496 -18.44 -5.50 -11.22
N GLY A 497 -17.39 -6.29 -10.99
CA GLY A 497 -16.00 -5.89 -11.20
C GLY A 497 -15.45 -4.98 -10.10
N ALA A 498 -15.96 -5.10 -8.87
CA ALA A 498 -15.62 -4.19 -7.77
C ALA A 498 -14.18 -4.38 -7.26
N MET A 499 -13.42 -3.29 -7.14
CA MET A 499 -12.17 -3.24 -6.38
C MET A 499 -12.39 -3.52 -4.90
N SER A 500 -11.36 -3.97 -4.20
CA SER A 500 -11.36 -4.23 -2.75
C SER A 500 -11.97 -3.08 -1.93
N SER A 501 -11.59 -1.84 -2.20
CA SER A 501 -12.16 -0.65 -1.57
C SER A 501 -13.67 -0.49 -1.81
N VAL A 502 -14.15 -0.80 -3.00
CA VAL A 502 -15.57 -0.74 -3.38
C VAL A 502 -16.36 -1.91 -2.80
N VAL A 503 -15.73 -3.08 -2.62
CA VAL A 503 -16.33 -4.21 -1.91
C VAL A 503 -16.59 -3.87 -0.44
N TRP A 504 -15.66 -3.17 0.19
CA TRP A 504 -15.78 -2.78 1.59
C TRP A 504 -16.64 -1.52 1.81
N ASP A 505 -16.77 -0.63 0.83
CA ASP A 505 -17.64 0.56 0.94
C ASP A 505 -19.12 0.13 1.05
N PRO A 506 -19.87 0.58 2.06
CA PRO A 506 -21.30 0.28 2.20
C PRO A 506 -22.16 0.66 0.98
N ARG A 507 -21.69 1.62 0.17
CA ARG A 507 -22.34 2.11 -1.05
C ARG A 507 -21.93 1.32 -2.30
N GLY A 508 -20.98 0.39 -2.21
CA GLY A 508 -20.46 -0.36 -3.35
C GLY A 508 -21.15 -1.71 -3.55
N MET A 509 -20.44 -2.81 -3.30
CA MET A 509 -20.92 -4.18 -3.57
C MET A 509 -22.31 -4.48 -2.97
N ARG A 510 -22.59 -4.00 -1.76
CA ARG A 510 -23.90 -4.24 -1.10
C ARG A 510 -25.07 -3.61 -1.85
N VAL A 511 -24.89 -2.38 -2.33
CA VAL A 511 -25.93 -1.67 -3.11
C VAL A 511 -26.17 -2.40 -4.43
N PHE A 512 -25.09 -2.82 -5.10
CA PHE A 512 -25.19 -3.62 -6.31
C PHE A 512 -25.96 -4.93 -6.09
N LEU A 513 -25.58 -5.74 -5.09
CA LEU A 513 -26.25 -7.02 -4.83
C LEU A 513 -27.72 -6.85 -4.44
N GLN A 514 -28.03 -5.79 -3.68
CA GLN A 514 -29.42 -5.45 -3.34
C GLN A 514 -30.23 -5.12 -4.61
N TYR A 515 -29.68 -4.32 -5.51
CA TYR A 515 -30.33 -3.96 -6.77
C TYR A 515 -30.52 -5.19 -7.67
N ALA A 516 -29.44 -5.95 -7.89
CA ALA A 516 -29.44 -7.11 -8.79
C ALA A 516 -30.42 -8.21 -8.34
N THR A 517 -30.55 -8.42 -7.03
CA THR A 517 -31.56 -9.32 -6.46
C THR A 517 -32.99 -8.81 -6.69
N ALA A 518 -33.21 -7.50 -6.51
CA ALA A 518 -34.53 -6.90 -6.66
C ALA A 518 -35.03 -6.83 -8.13
N HIS A 519 -34.11 -6.83 -9.09
CA HIS A 519 -34.41 -6.72 -10.53
C HIS A 519 -34.23 -8.03 -11.31
N ASP A 520 -33.94 -9.15 -10.63
CA ASP A 520 -33.72 -10.47 -11.26
C ASP A 520 -32.54 -10.48 -12.27
N CYS A 521 -31.50 -9.72 -11.93
CA CYS A 521 -30.27 -9.60 -12.72
C CYS A 521 -29.00 -9.94 -11.94
N LEU A 522 -29.08 -10.89 -11.00
CA LEU A 522 -27.87 -11.45 -10.36
C LEU A 522 -26.95 -12.09 -11.41
N PRO A 523 -25.63 -11.85 -11.35
CA PRO A 523 -24.70 -12.46 -12.31
C PRO A 523 -24.61 -13.98 -12.12
N ASP A 524 -24.11 -14.71 -13.13
CA ASP A 524 -23.84 -16.14 -13.02
C ASP A 524 -22.53 -16.43 -12.26
N PHE A 525 -21.62 -15.45 -12.18
CA PHE A 525 -20.39 -15.49 -11.40
C PHE A 525 -20.00 -14.08 -10.94
N LEU A 526 -19.36 -13.97 -9.78
CA LEU A 526 -18.92 -12.68 -9.26
C LEU A 526 -17.59 -12.28 -9.88
N THR A 527 -17.47 -11.01 -10.28
CA THR A 527 -16.19 -10.42 -10.65
C THR A 527 -15.78 -9.33 -9.66
N VAL A 528 -14.50 -9.37 -9.27
CA VAL A 528 -13.88 -8.43 -8.32
C VAL A 528 -12.45 -8.15 -8.73
N GLN A 529 -11.86 -7.08 -8.20
CA GLN A 529 -10.47 -6.71 -8.44
C GLN A 529 -9.71 -6.62 -7.13
N SER A 530 -8.49 -7.14 -7.10
CA SER A 530 -7.67 -7.17 -5.89
C SER A 530 -6.33 -6.50 -6.14
N TYR A 531 -6.19 -5.33 -5.53
CA TYR A 531 -4.91 -4.65 -5.37
C TYR A 531 -4.71 -4.31 -3.88
N PRO A 532 -3.53 -4.57 -3.30
CA PRO A 532 -3.30 -4.50 -1.85
C PRO A 532 -3.16 -3.06 -1.36
N HIS A 533 -4.30 -2.41 -1.23
CA HIS A 533 -4.44 -0.97 -1.05
C HIS A 533 -5.50 -0.70 0.04
N GLU A 534 -5.20 0.22 0.95
CA GLU A 534 -6.06 0.63 2.07
C GLU A 534 -6.58 2.05 1.86
N SER A 535 -7.84 2.30 2.27
CA SER A 535 -8.38 3.66 2.34
C SER A 535 -7.62 4.44 3.41
N SER A 536 -7.11 5.63 3.05
CA SER A 536 -6.39 6.54 3.94
C SER A 536 -7.16 6.96 5.21
N SER A 537 -8.48 6.73 5.25
CA SER A 537 -9.38 7.10 6.36
C SER A 537 -9.24 6.24 7.63
N ALA A 538 -8.52 5.10 7.59
CA ALA A 538 -8.49 4.13 8.69
C ALA A 538 -7.35 4.31 9.72
N ASP A 539 -6.43 5.27 9.54
CA ASP A 539 -5.28 5.46 10.44
C ASP A 539 -5.19 6.88 11.04
N ALA A 540 -5.72 7.04 12.26
CA ALA A 540 -5.81 8.31 12.97
C ALA A 540 -4.44 8.93 13.34
N ASN A 541 -3.34 8.16 13.32
CA ASN A 541 -2.00 8.68 13.61
C ASN A 541 -1.31 9.28 12.38
N PHE A 542 -1.87 9.08 11.19
CA PHE A 542 -1.24 9.45 9.93
C PHE A 542 -1.95 10.59 9.20
N MET A 543 -3.20 10.89 9.57
CA MET A 543 -3.95 12.09 9.13
C MET A 543 -3.19 13.42 9.31
N SER A 544 -2.16 13.48 10.16
CA SER A 544 -1.31 14.67 10.33
C SER A 544 -0.12 14.75 9.37
N TYR A 545 0.17 13.70 8.58
CA TYR A 545 1.37 13.58 7.74
C TYR A 545 1.10 13.50 6.23
N THR A 546 -0.14 13.23 5.82
CA THR A 546 -0.52 13.04 4.42
C THR A 546 -1.90 13.61 4.14
N LEU A 547 -2.00 14.93 4.28
CA LEU A 547 -3.02 15.66 3.54
C LEU A 547 -2.32 16.14 2.28
N SER A 548 -2.16 15.21 1.32
CA SER A 548 -1.56 15.56 0.02
C SER A 548 -1.77 14.50 -1.10
N GLN A 549 -2.78 14.70 -1.97
CA GLN A 549 -3.21 13.83 -3.07
C GLN A 549 -2.59 14.19 -4.45
N GLN A 550 -1.40 13.67 -4.75
CA GLN A 550 -0.91 13.49 -6.13
C GLN A 550 -0.69 12.03 -6.55
N SER A 551 -1.16 11.10 -5.74
CA SER A 551 -1.44 9.71 -6.10
C SER A 551 -2.82 9.37 -5.55
N ILE A 552 -3.56 8.44 -6.18
CA ILE A 552 -4.86 7.95 -5.69
C ILE A 552 -4.73 7.74 -4.17
N PRO A 553 -5.67 8.21 -3.33
CA PRO A 553 -5.53 8.25 -1.86
C PRO A 553 -5.57 6.84 -1.25
N SER A 554 -4.52 6.09 -1.51
CA SER A 554 -4.47 4.65 -1.33
C SER A 554 -3.09 4.28 -0.86
N VAL A 555 -3.04 3.85 0.40
CA VAL A 555 -1.82 3.39 1.06
C VAL A 555 -1.62 1.94 0.68
N LEU A 556 -0.40 1.53 0.31
CA LEU A 556 -0.14 0.10 0.16
C LEU A 556 -0.47 -0.61 1.48
N SER A 557 -1.33 -1.62 1.44
CA SER A 557 -1.84 -2.27 2.65
C SER A 557 -0.69 -2.84 3.49
N LYS A 558 -0.83 -2.83 4.83
CA LYS A 558 0.12 -3.53 5.74
C LYS A 558 -0.14 -5.01 5.80
N ASP A 559 -1.29 -5.45 5.31
CA ASP A 559 -1.70 -6.82 5.36
C ASP A 559 -0.88 -7.65 4.36
N THR A 560 0.10 -8.37 4.88
CA THR A 560 0.92 -9.31 4.10
C THR A 560 0.11 -10.46 3.49
N ASN A 561 -1.14 -10.66 3.92
CA ASN A 561 -2.08 -11.67 3.43
C ASN A 561 -3.33 -11.05 2.78
N PHE A 562 -3.22 -9.83 2.25
CA PHE A 562 -4.32 -9.02 1.73
C PHE A 562 -5.37 -9.81 0.92
N VAL A 563 -4.95 -10.60 -0.08
CA VAL A 563 -5.87 -11.38 -0.93
C VAL A 563 -6.73 -12.32 -0.09
N LYS A 564 -6.13 -12.99 0.90
CA LYS A 564 -6.84 -13.94 1.76
C LYS A 564 -7.86 -13.22 2.66
N THR A 565 -7.47 -12.08 3.23
CA THR A 565 -8.35 -11.24 4.06
C THR A 565 -9.50 -10.68 3.24
N PHE A 566 -9.19 -10.14 2.06
CA PHE A 566 -10.18 -9.65 1.10
C PHE A 566 -11.21 -10.73 0.72
N LEU A 567 -10.77 -11.95 0.41
CA LEU A 567 -11.66 -13.05 0.09
C LEU A 567 -12.49 -13.50 1.29
N TYR A 568 -11.94 -13.45 2.51
CA TYR A 568 -12.71 -13.74 3.72
C TYR A 568 -13.88 -12.75 3.88
N ASP A 569 -13.62 -11.46 3.69
CA ASP A 569 -14.64 -10.40 3.79
C ASP A 569 -15.68 -10.51 2.67
N LEU A 570 -15.25 -10.71 1.42
CA LEU A 570 -16.14 -10.91 0.28
C LEU A 570 -17.07 -12.10 0.49
N ASN A 571 -16.54 -13.23 0.96
CA ASN A 571 -17.36 -14.39 1.30
C ASN A 571 -18.33 -14.10 2.46
N GLY A 572 -17.98 -13.19 3.37
CA GLY A 572 -18.89 -12.66 4.38
C GLY A 572 -20.09 -11.94 3.76
N ILE A 573 -19.85 -11.08 2.78
CA ILE A 573 -20.90 -10.37 2.01
C ILE A 573 -21.76 -11.37 1.22
N CYS A 574 -21.15 -12.36 0.58
CA CYS A 574 -21.91 -13.39 -0.16
C CYS A 574 -22.88 -14.15 0.75
N ARG A 575 -22.46 -14.48 1.98
CA ARG A 575 -23.35 -15.10 2.99
C ARG A 575 -24.42 -14.14 3.50
N GLU A 576 -24.11 -12.86 3.66
CA GLU A 576 -25.07 -11.82 4.08
C GLU A 576 -26.25 -11.70 3.10
N PHE A 577 -25.98 -11.84 1.80
CA PHE A 577 -26.98 -11.78 0.74
C PHE A 577 -27.54 -13.15 0.32
N GLU A 578 -27.19 -14.23 1.05
CA GLU A 578 -27.62 -15.61 0.77
C GLU A 578 -27.36 -16.04 -0.69
N LEU A 579 -26.25 -15.56 -1.27
CA LEU A 579 -25.90 -15.90 -2.64
C LEU A 579 -25.66 -17.42 -2.78
N PRO A 580 -26.00 -18.03 -3.93
CA PRO A 580 -25.60 -19.41 -4.20
C PRO A 580 -24.07 -19.53 -4.20
N ASP A 581 -23.56 -20.77 -4.20
CA ASP A 581 -22.12 -21.02 -4.34
C ASP A 581 -21.65 -20.58 -5.74
N MET A 582 -21.37 -19.30 -5.88
CA MET A 582 -21.00 -18.64 -7.11
C MET A 582 -19.49 -18.71 -7.32
N ASP A 583 -19.09 -18.94 -8.56
CA ASP A 583 -17.70 -18.75 -8.95
C ASP A 583 -17.27 -17.30 -8.68
N ILE A 584 -16.11 -17.12 -8.06
CA ILE A 584 -15.48 -15.81 -7.87
C ILE A 584 -14.31 -15.69 -8.83
N PHE A 585 -14.34 -14.67 -9.68
CA PHE A 585 -13.27 -14.29 -10.58
C PHE A 585 -12.63 -13.02 -10.05
N ILE A 586 -11.36 -13.10 -9.63
CA ILE A 586 -10.55 -11.90 -9.48
C ILE A 586 -10.14 -11.50 -10.90
N GLU A 587 -10.95 -10.67 -11.56
CA GLU A 587 -10.77 -10.34 -12.98
C GLU A 587 -9.52 -9.47 -13.23
N GLU A 588 -9.10 -8.70 -12.22
CA GLU A 588 -7.82 -7.97 -12.21
C GLU A 588 -7.11 -8.13 -10.88
N TRP A 589 -5.82 -8.47 -10.98
CA TRP A 589 -4.99 -8.78 -9.83
C TRP A 589 -3.54 -8.35 -10.06
N ASN A 590 -3.03 -7.49 -9.18
CA ASN A 590 -1.60 -7.12 -9.16
C ASN A 590 -1.20 -6.66 -7.74
N SER A 591 0.11 -6.57 -7.48
CA SER A 591 0.65 -6.09 -6.20
C SER A 591 0.49 -4.59 -6.01
N THR A 592 0.09 -3.86 -7.06
CA THR A 592 -0.20 -2.43 -6.96
C THR A 592 -1.06 -1.93 -8.13
N LEU A 593 -1.80 -0.84 -7.87
CA LEU A 593 -2.57 -0.02 -8.81
C LEU A 593 -1.73 1.04 -9.55
N TRP A 594 -0.40 0.98 -9.45
CA TRP A 594 0.45 1.96 -10.14
C TRP A 594 1.41 1.37 -11.17
N GLN A 595 1.25 1.84 -12.40
CA GLN A 595 2.06 1.47 -13.57
C GLN A 595 3.48 2.05 -13.57
N ARG A 596 3.93 2.66 -12.46
CA ARG A 596 5.24 3.32 -12.34
C ARG A 596 6.05 2.88 -11.14
N ASP A 597 5.62 1.81 -10.51
CA ASP A 597 6.28 1.25 -9.35
C ASP A 597 7.29 0.19 -9.78
N LEU A 598 8.57 0.55 -9.71
CA LEU A 598 9.69 -0.33 -10.09
C LEU A 598 9.70 -1.65 -9.32
N SER A 599 9.02 -1.75 -8.17
CA SER A 599 8.84 -3.05 -7.49
C SER A 599 8.19 -4.10 -8.39
N SER A 600 7.44 -3.68 -9.43
CA SER A 600 6.85 -4.59 -10.41
C SER A 600 7.87 -5.29 -11.31
N ASP A 601 9.05 -4.69 -11.48
CA ASP A 601 10.13 -5.22 -12.31
C ASP A 601 11.16 -6.04 -11.51
N THR A 602 11.15 -5.95 -10.17
CA THR A 602 12.13 -6.56 -9.27
C THR A 602 11.72 -7.95 -8.77
N CYS A 603 12.66 -8.68 -8.13
CA CYS A 603 12.42 -9.99 -7.53
C CYS A 603 11.24 -10.02 -6.55
N TYR A 604 10.83 -8.88 -5.99
CA TYR A 604 9.60 -8.76 -5.21
C TYR A 604 8.38 -9.33 -5.94
N LYS A 605 8.19 -9.00 -7.23
CA LYS A 605 7.04 -9.49 -8.00
C LYS A 605 6.99 -11.01 -8.04
N SER A 606 8.15 -11.65 -8.17
CA SER A 606 8.26 -13.10 -8.25
C SER A 606 7.78 -13.80 -6.98
N VAL A 607 8.19 -13.25 -5.84
CA VAL A 607 7.88 -13.79 -4.52
C VAL A 607 6.44 -13.46 -4.15
N TRP A 608 5.97 -12.26 -4.49
CA TRP A 608 4.58 -11.85 -4.29
C TRP A 608 3.62 -12.75 -5.08
N LEU A 609 3.89 -13.03 -6.35
CA LEU A 609 3.10 -13.96 -7.16
C LEU A 609 3.11 -15.36 -6.57
N THR A 610 4.31 -15.87 -6.25
CA THR A 610 4.50 -17.22 -5.69
C THR A 610 3.74 -17.38 -4.38
N LYS A 611 3.91 -16.45 -3.44
CA LYS A 611 3.22 -16.44 -2.15
C LYS A 611 1.72 -16.45 -2.33
N ASN A 612 1.18 -15.46 -3.03
CA ASN A 612 -0.27 -15.26 -3.11
C ASN A 612 -0.96 -16.38 -3.89
N ILE A 613 -0.34 -16.94 -4.94
CA ILE A 613 -0.89 -18.10 -5.65
C ILE A 613 -0.86 -19.34 -4.76
N CYS A 614 0.25 -19.62 -4.06
CA CYS A 614 0.35 -20.81 -3.21
C CYS A 614 -0.62 -20.76 -2.03
N GLU A 615 -0.73 -19.63 -1.34
CA GLU A 615 -1.58 -19.47 -0.16
C GLU A 615 -3.07 -19.41 -0.48
N ASN A 616 -3.42 -19.00 -1.70
CA ASN A 616 -4.81 -18.90 -2.16
C ASN A 616 -5.12 -19.89 -3.30
N MET A 617 -4.33 -20.96 -3.42
CA MET A 617 -4.46 -21.96 -4.50
C MET A 617 -5.87 -22.57 -4.50
N ASP A 618 -6.57 -22.36 -5.61
CA ASP A 618 -7.95 -22.80 -5.86
C ASP A 618 -9.02 -22.19 -4.91
N ALA A 619 -8.69 -21.11 -4.19
CA ALA A 619 -9.64 -20.38 -3.34
C ALA A 619 -10.64 -19.52 -4.13
N VAL A 620 -10.28 -19.18 -5.37
CA VAL A 620 -11.13 -18.51 -6.37
C VAL A 620 -11.08 -19.28 -7.68
N SER A 621 -12.04 -19.02 -8.58
CA SER A 621 -12.15 -19.71 -9.87
C SER A 621 -11.19 -19.15 -10.92
N ALA A 622 -10.73 -17.90 -10.74
CA ALA A 622 -9.68 -17.30 -11.56
C ALA A 622 -8.89 -16.20 -10.84
N PHE A 623 -7.60 -16.10 -11.18
CA PHE A 623 -6.75 -14.93 -10.93
C PHE A 623 -6.38 -14.30 -12.27
N GLY A 624 -6.95 -13.15 -12.60
CA GLY A 624 -6.62 -12.38 -13.79
C GLY A 624 -5.41 -11.48 -13.54
N TYR A 625 -4.20 -11.97 -13.77
CA TYR A 625 -3.00 -11.12 -13.66
C TYR A 625 -3.11 -9.94 -14.63
N TRP A 626 -3.09 -8.72 -14.10
CA TRP A 626 -3.11 -7.48 -14.85
C TRP A 626 -1.66 -6.99 -14.97
N THR A 627 -0.92 -7.12 -16.07
CA THR A 627 -1.29 -7.62 -17.43
C THR A 627 -0.13 -8.38 -18.09
N ILE A 628 -0.33 -8.89 -19.31
CA ILE A 628 0.75 -9.53 -20.08
C ILE A 628 1.87 -8.55 -20.51
N SER A 629 1.56 -7.32 -20.90
CA SER A 629 2.49 -6.42 -21.59
C SER A 629 2.56 -5.04 -20.93
N ASP A 630 3.74 -4.43 -20.95
CA ASP A 630 3.90 -3.00 -20.65
C ASP A 630 3.36 -2.08 -21.76
N LEU A 631 3.02 -2.61 -22.94
CA LEU A 631 2.30 -1.85 -23.96
C LEU A 631 0.87 -1.57 -23.47
N MET A 632 0.74 -0.51 -22.69
CA MET A 632 -0.51 -0.03 -22.13
C MET A 632 -0.59 1.48 -22.29
N ASP A 633 -1.69 1.94 -22.88
CA ASP A 633 -1.88 3.34 -23.24
C ASP A 633 -2.57 4.17 -22.13
N GLU A 634 -2.77 3.63 -20.92
CA GLU A 634 -3.46 4.36 -19.83
C GLU A 634 -2.75 5.65 -19.44
N ARG A 635 -1.41 5.69 -19.55
CA ARG A 635 -0.57 6.89 -19.40
C ARG A 635 0.61 6.84 -20.37
N ALA A 636 0.68 7.73 -21.35
CA ALA A 636 1.78 7.82 -22.30
C ALA A 636 3.05 8.29 -21.58
N ASN A 637 4.09 7.46 -21.62
CA ASN A 637 5.52 7.81 -21.63
C ASN A 637 6.34 6.57 -21.26
N PHE A 638 7.11 6.03 -22.19
CA PHE A 638 8.06 4.95 -21.89
C PHE A 638 9.48 5.53 -21.85
N ASP A 639 9.79 6.34 -20.83
CA ASP A 639 11.13 6.95 -20.69
C ASP A 639 12.24 5.90 -20.50
N SER A 640 11.88 4.69 -20.07
CA SER A 640 12.78 3.57 -19.81
C SER A 640 12.13 2.23 -20.14
N MET A 641 12.94 1.25 -20.55
CA MET A 641 12.54 -0.15 -20.74
C MET A 641 11.88 -0.74 -19.49
N TYR A 642 12.48 -0.52 -18.32
CA TYR A 642 11.90 -0.84 -17.02
C TYR A 642 11.47 0.45 -16.36
N HIS A 643 10.18 0.55 -16.08
CA HIS A 643 9.53 1.76 -15.60
C HIS A 643 8.45 1.45 -14.57
N GLY A 644 8.35 0.21 -14.08
CA GLY A 644 7.37 -0.22 -13.11
C GLY A 644 6.01 -0.59 -13.71
N GLY A 645 5.96 -0.81 -15.02
CA GLY A 645 4.76 -1.25 -15.72
C GLY A 645 4.29 -2.62 -15.25
N TYR A 646 2.98 -2.87 -15.39
CA TYR A 646 2.37 -4.11 -14.90
C TYR A 646 2.79 -5.38 -15.65
N GLY A 647 3.33 -5.23 -16.86
CA GLY A 647 3.51 -6.31 -17.82
C GLY A 647 4.37 -7.45 -17.29
N LEU A 648 4.00 -8.68 -17.65
CA LEU A 648 4.89 -9.85 -17.58
C LEU A 648 6.06 -9.73 -18.57
N PHE A 649 5.90 -8.89 -19.60
CA PHE A 649 6.91 -8.54 -20.58
C PHE A 649 7.08 -7.02 -20.63
N THR A 650 8.31 -6.57 -20.88
CA THR A 650 8.55 -5.18 -21.26
C THR A 650 7.90 -4.88 -22.62
N TYR A 651 7.76 -3.59 -22.96
CA TYR A 651 7.16 -3.19 -24.24
C TYR A 651 7.96 -3.69 -25.46
N ASN A 652 9.25 -4.00 -25.26
CA ASN A 652 10.16 -4.59 -26.25
C ASN A 652 10.18 -6.14 -26.25
N GLY A 653 9.32 -6.80 -25.47
CA GLY A 653 9.17 -8.25 -25.47
C GLY A 653 10.17 -9.03 -24.61
N VAL A 654 10.94 -8.36 -23.74
CA VAL A 654 11.81 -9.05 -22.79
C VAL A 654 10.95 -9.58 -21.63
N PRO A 655 10.98 -10.89 -21.32
CA PRO A 655 10.25 -11.44 -20.19
C PRO A 655 10.79 -10.86 -18.88
N LYS A 656 9.88 -10.41 -18.02
CA LYS A 656 10.21 -9.92 -16.68
C LYS A 656 10.19 -11.05 -15.66
N ILE A 657 10.62 -10.74 -14.45
CA ILE A 657 10.66 -11.71 -13.35
C ILE A 657 9.28 -12.31 -12.98
N GLY A 658 8.19 -11.55 -13.15
CA GLY A 658 6.84 -12.07 -12.94
C GLY A 658 6.51 -13.25 -13.88
N TYR A 659 6.97 -13.18 -15.13
CA TYR A 659 6.83 -14.28 -16.09
C TYR A 659 7.57 -15.54 -15.64
N GLU A 660 8.82 -15.39 -15.18
CA GLU A 660 9.63 -16.52 -14.72
C GLU A 660 9.02 -17.18 -13.46
N ALA A 661 8.44 -16.38 -12.55
CA ALA A 661 7.72 -16.91 -11.40
C ALA A 661 6.53 -17.79 -11.81
N LEU A 662 5.73 -17.34 -12.79
CA LEU A 662 4.60 -18.13 -13.32
C LEU A 662 5.08 -19.40 -14.04
N ARG A 663 6.26 -19.40 -14.66
CA ARG A 663 6.87 -20.63 -15.23
C ARG A 663 7.28 -21.63 -14.15
N LEU A 664 7.85 -21.18 -13.04
CA LEU A 664 8.16 -22.07 -11.91
C LEU A 664 6.88 -22.63 -11.29
N LEU A 665 5.87 -21.80 -11.05
CA LEU A 665 4.55 -22.23 -10.55
C LEU A 665 3.86 -23.20 -11.52
N GLY A 666 4.07 -23.03 -12.82
CA GLY A 666 3.54 -23.90 -13.88
C GLY A 666 4.07 -25.33 -13.85
N GLN A 667 5.16 -25.58 -13.13
CA GLN A 667 5.78 -26.91 -12.97
C GLN A 667 5.32 -27.64 -11.70
N LEU A 668 4.50 -27.01 -10.84
CA LEU A 668 3.92 -27.69 -9.68
C LEU A 668 3.01 -28.85 -10.10
N GLY A 669 2.95 -29.89 -9.26
CA GLY A 669 2.12 -31.07 -9.50
C GLY A 669 0.63 -30.81 -9.26
N ASN A 670 -0.20 -31.75 -9.73
CA ASN A 670 -1.67 -31.64 -9.70
C ASN A 670 -2.29 -32.06 -8.35
N CYS A 671 -1.48 -32.41 -7.35
CA CYS A 671 -1.93 -32.77 -6.01
C CYS A 671 -1.09 -32.03 -4.98
N CYS A 672 -1.73 -31.26 -4.09
CA CYS A 672 -1.07 -30.68 -2.93
C CYS A 672 -0.98 -31.74 -1.83
N ILE A 673 0.22 -31.94 -1.31
CA ILE A 673 0.52 -32.88 -0.23
C ILE A 673 0.54 -32.13 1.10
N ALA A 674 1.28 -31.01 1.15
CA ALA A 674 1.39 -30.17 2.33
C ALA A 674 1.84 -28.76 1.94
N SER A 675 1.59 -27.80 2.82
CA SER A 675 2.00 -26.41 2.64
C SER A 675 2.17 -25.73 3.99
N GLY A 676 2.94 -24.64 4.02
CA GLY A 676 3.07 -23.79 5.19
C GLY A 676 3.66 -22.44 4.84
N ASP A 677 4.03 -21.66 5.86
CA ASP A 677 4.63 -20.34 5.65
C ASP A 677 5.95 -20.47 4.86
N GLY A 678 5.99 -19.85 3.68
CA GLY A 678 7.17 -19.84 2.80
C GLY A 678 7.40 -21.12 1.99
N TRP A 679 6.48 -22.09 2.00
CA TRP A 679 6.67 -23.33 1.24
C TRP A 679 5.38 -24.02 0.80
N TYR A 680 5.43 -24.68 -0.36
CA TYR A 680 4.32 -25.44 -0.92
C TYR A 680 4.83 -26.74 -1.55
N PHE A 681 4.26 -27.88 -1.17
CA PHE A 681 4.69 -29.20 -1.60
C PHE A 681 3.58 -29.94 -2.36
N THR A 682 3.90 -30.30 -3.60
CA THR A 682 2.98 -30.96 -4.53
C THR A 682 3.57 -32.24 -5.09
N GLN A 683 2.70 -33.02 -5.72
CA GLN A 683 3.04 -34.26 -6.38
C GLN A 683 2.36 -34.33 -7.75
N SER A 684 3.13 -34.78 -8.74
CA SER A 684 2.64 -35.31 -10.01
C SER A 684 2.84 -36.83 -10.05
N GLU A 685 2.42 -37.53 -11.11
CA GLU A 685 2.41 -39.00 -11.13
C GLU A 685 3.75 -39.67 -10.79
N ARG A 686 4.89 -39.04 -11.13
CA ARG A 686 6.23 -39.63 -10.95
C ARG A 686 7.25 -38.68 -10.32
N GLU A 687 6.83 -37.49 -9.95
CA GLU A 687 7.71 -36.44 -9.43
C GLU A 687 7.05 -35.71 -8.26
N TRP A 688 7.87 -35.23 -7.35
CA TRP A 688 7.46 -34.34 -6.27
C TRP A 688 8.04 -32.95 -6.50
N GLN A 689 7.30 -31.92 -6.13
CA GLN A 689 7.73 -30.54 -6.32
C GLN A 689 7.59 -29.75 -5.02
N LEU A 690 8.69 -29.19 -4.53
CA LEU A 690 8.73 -28.28 -3.39
C LEU A 690 9.12 -26.89 -3.89
N ILE A 691 8.21 -25.93 -3.77
CA ILE A 691 8.54 -24.51 -3.97
C ILE A 691 8.71 -23.84 -2.61
N LEU A 692 9.79 -23.08 -2.46
CA LEU A 692 10.15 -22.28 -1.31
C LEU A 692 10.20 -20.81 -1.72
N TYR A 693 9.78 -19.92 -0.84
CA TYR A 693 9.79 -18.49 -1.08
C TYR A 693 10.03 -17.71 0.23
N ASN A 694 10.77 -16.60 0.15
CA ASN A 694 11.05 -15.73 1.29
C ASN A 694 10.49 -14.32 1.04
N TYR A 695 9.23 -14.13 1.43
CA TYR A 695 8.52 -12.87 1.22
C TYR A 695 8.93 -11.81 2.24
N THR A 696 9.20 -10.61 1.72
CA THR A 696 9.39 -9.40 2.50
C THR A 696 8.42 -8.34 2.00
N HIS A 697 7.81 -7.63 2.93
CA HIS A 697 6.80 -6.63 2.61
C HIS A 697 7.43 -5.26 2.33
N TYR A 698 6.63 -4.33 1.81
CA TYR A 698 7.07 -2.94 1.67
C TYR A 698 7.36 -2.34 3.05
N ASP A 699 8.39 -1.51 3.14
CA ASP A 699 8.66 -0.79 4.37
C ASP A 699 7.54 0.21 4.66
N ASN A 700 7.33 0.51 5.94
CA ASN A 700 6.23 1.38 6.34
C ASN A 700 6.34 2.79 5.73
N ILE A 701 7.53 3.38 5.63
CA ILE A 701 7.68 4.72 5.03
C ILE A 701 7.23 4.69 3.57
N TYR A 702 7.64 3.69 2.80
CA TYR A 702 7.28 3.60 1.39
C TYR A 702 5.78 3.37 1.18
N ARG A 703 5.16 2.48 1.98
CA ARG A 703 3.71 2.18 1.88
C ARG A 703 2.85 3.43 1.96
N TYR A 704 3.25 4.34 2.86
CA TYR A 704 2.58 5.60 3.14
C TYR A 704 3.04 6.75 2.24
N ARG A 705 4.19 6.64 1.59
CA ARG A 705 4.79 7.63 0.67
C ARG A 705 4.95 7.06 -0.73
N TYR A 706 3.88 6.44 -1.20
CA TYR A 706 3.88 5.71 -2.43
C TYR A 706 4.25 6.62 -3.62
N ARG A 707 5.54 6.70 -3.97
CA ARG A 707 6.11 7.57 -5.02
C ARG A 707 6.93 6.79 -6.05
N ARG A 708 6.99 7.33 -7.27
CA ARG A 708 7.80 6.86 -8.39
C ARG A 708 9.25 7.09 -8.00
N LEU A 709 10.03 6.02 -8.00
CA LEU A 709 11.47 6.11 -7.83
C LEU A 709 12.09 6.76 -9.07
N GLU A 710 12.99 7.72 -8.85
CA GLU A 710 13.71 8.43 -9.93
C GLU A 710 14.91 7.61 -10.43
N HIS A 711 15.47 6.80 -9.54
CA HIS A 711 16.69 6.03 -9.73
C HIS A 711 16.39 4.52 -9.66
N PRO A 712 16.70 3.72 -10.70
CA PRO A 712 16.42 2.29 -10.71
C PRO A 712 17.23 1.50 -9.68
N GLU A 713 18.39 2.00 -9.24
CA GLU A 713 19.19 1.44 -8.15
C GLU A 713 18.45 1.38 -6.81
N ASP A 714 17.48 2.28 -6.60
CA ASP A 714 16.70 2.36 -5.38
C ASP A 714 15.51 1.38 -5.35
N ALA A 715 15.29 0.60 -6.42
CA ALA A 715 14.10 -0.25 -6.57
C ALA A 715 13.91 -1.30 -5.45
N TYR A 716 14.97 -1.65 -4.72
CA TYR A 716 14.92 -2.56 -3.58
C TYR A 716 14.92 -1.86 -2.21
N SER A 717 15.14 -0.54 -2.16
CA SER A 717 15.19 0.25 -0.92
C SER A 717 13.83 0.39 -0.22
N VAL A 718 12.75 0.08 -0.94
CA VAL A 718 11.35 0.28 -0.55
C VAL A 718 10.75 -0.89 0.25
N PHE A 719 11.57 -1.92 0.50
CA PHE A 719 11.17 -3.11 1.23
C PHE A 719 11.81 -3.13 2.61
N GLU A 720 11.17 -3.84 3.54
CA GLU A 720 11.82 -4.17 4.79
C GLU A 720 13.13 -4.94 4.52
N SER A 721 14.12 -4.84 5.42
CA SER A 721 15.38 -5.59 5.24
C SER A 721 15.18 -7.11 5.28
N GLY A 722 14.11 -7.56 5.95
CA GLY A 722 13.77 -8.97 6.06
C GLY A 722 14.80 -9.78 6.83
N LYS A 723 14.85 -11.09 6.52
CA LYS A 723 15.72 -12.07 7.18
C LYS A 723 16.11 -13.18 6.21
N VAL A 724 17.22 -13.85 6.47
CA VAL A 724 17.58 -15.08 5.75
C VAL A 724 16.84 -16.24 6.38
N VAL A 725 16.09 -16.99 5.57
CA VAL A 725 15.34 -18.17 6.03
C VAL A 725 16.05 -19.44 5.56
N ARG A 726 16.54 -20.24 6.51
CA ARG A 726 17.03 -21.60 6.27
C ARG A 726 15.89 -22.59 6.38
N PHE A 727 15.68 -23.38 5.35
CA PHE A 727 14.74 -24.47 5.32
C PHE A 727 15.49 -25.79 5.47
N GLN A 728 15.08 -26.58 6.46
CA GLN A 728 15.50 -27.97 6.62
C GLN A 728 14.25 -28.85 6.49
N VAL A 729 14.08 -29.45 5.31
CA VAL A 729 12.88 -30.20 4.93
C VAL A 729 13.19 -31.69 4.90
N THR A 730 12.42 -32.46 5.67
CA THR A 730 12.49 -33.92 5.69
C THR A 730 11.24 -34.52 5.04
N PHE A 731 11.43 -35.51 4.18
CA PHE A 731 10.36 -36.24 3.49
C PHE A 731 10.33 -37.72 3.92
N PRO A 732 9.60 -38.07 4.99
CA PRO A 732 9.53 -39.45 5.50
C PRO A 732 9.03 -40.48 4.47
N ALA A 733 8.17 -40.07 3.54
CA ALA A 733 7.63 -40.94 2.49
C ALA A 733 8.63 -41.24 1.37
N LEU A 734 9.64 -40.39 1.17
CA LEU A 734 10.67 -40.55 0.14
C LEU A 734 11.81 -41.41 0.68
N ARG A 735 11.51 -42.70 0.88
CA ARG A 735 12.40 -43.70 1.47
C ARG A 735 13.34 -44.31 0.42
N ARG A 736 14.32 -45.08 0.91
CA ARG A 736 15.41 -45.76 0.18
C ARG A 736 15.31 -45.75 -1.35
N GLY A 737 16.31 -45.14 -2.00
CA GLY A 737 16.44 -45.12 -3.45
C GLY A 737 17.40 -44.03 -3.94
N LEU A 738 17.71 -44.05 -5.22
CA LEU A 738 18.44 -42.96 -5.86
C LEU A 738 17.44 -41.94 -6.38
N TYR A 739 17.64 -40.67 -6.06
CA TYR A 739 16.78 -39.55 -6.48
C TYR A 739 17.56 -38.58 -7.34
N GLN A 740 16.96 -38.12 -8.42
CA GLN A 740 17.43 -36.97 -9.20
C GLN A 740 16.68 -35.73 -8.70
N ILE A 741 17.44 -34.68 -8.40
CA ILE A 741 16.91 -33.45 -7.80
C ILE A 741 17.31 -32.29 -8.71
N GLU A 742 16.33 -31.71 -9.38
CA GLU A 742 16.48 -30.48 -10.15
C GLU A 742 16.10 -29.30 -9.25
N GLN A 743 17.02 -28.34 -9.07
CA GLN A 743 16.77 -27.09 -8.37
C GLN A 743 16.74 -25.95 -9.38
N GLN A 744 15.72 -25.11 -9.30
CA GLN A 744 15.62 -23.85 -10.04
C GLN A 744 15.45 -22.69 -9.07
N GLU A 745 16.16 -21.58 -9.29
CA GLU A 745 16.09 -20.42 -8.38
C GLU A 745 15.96 -19.09 -9.10
N ILE A 746 15.16 -18.21 -8.48
CA ILE A 746 15.05 -16.79 -8.81
C ILE A 746 15.71 -16.01 -7.69
N THR A 747 16.73 -15.24 -8.02
CA THR A 747 17.49 -14.36 -7.14
C THR A 747 17.80 -13.05 -7.86
N ARG A 748 18.40 -12.08 -7.17
CA ARG A 748 18.89 -10.85 -7.83
C ARG A 748 20.01 -11.11 -8.85
N THR A 749 20.71 -12.24 -8.74
CA THR A 749 21.79 -12.62 -9.65
C THR A 749 21.35 -13.63 -10.70
N SER A 750 20.12 -14.13 -10.63
CA SER A 750 19.60 -15.13 -11.57
C SER A 750 18.08 -15.05 -11.75
N GLY A 751 17.61 -15.10 -13.00
CA GLY A 751 16.19 -15.02 -13.34
C GLY A 751 15.65 -13.60 -13.51
N SER A 752 16.29 -12.58 -12.92
CA SER A 752 15.84 -11.18 -13.02
C SER A 752 16.44 -10.45 -14.23
N SER A 753 15.61 -10.21 -15.24
CA SER A 753 15.97 -9.39 -16.41
C SER A 753 16.22 -7.91 -16.03
N PHE A 754 15.54 -7.42 -14.99
CA PHE A 754 15.75 -6.08 -14.43
C PHE A 754 17.12 -5.95 -13.77
N ASP A 755 17.49 -6.88 -12.90
CA ASP A 755 18.80 -6.82 -12.22
C ASP A 755 19.96 -7.02 -13.21
N LEU A 756 19.78 -7.83 -14.26
CA LEU A 756 20.76 -7.94 -15.36
C LEU A 756 20.91 -6.63 -16.14
N TRP A 757 19.81 -5.93 -16.43
CA TRP A 757 19.83 -4.61 -17.07
C TRP A 757 20.45 -3.55 -16.16
N LEU A 758 20.14 -3.58 -14.86
CA LEU A 758 20.70 -2.68 -13.85
C LEU A 758 22.21 -2.89 -13.71
N ALA A 759 22.68 -4.15 -13.66
CA ALA A 759 24.10 -4.48 -13.61
C ALA A 759 24.89 -4.03 -14.85
N ALA A 760 24.23 -3.89 -15.99
CA ALA A 760 24.81 -3.32 -17.22
C ALA A 760 24.82 -1.78 -17.23
N GLY A 761 24.44 -1.13 -16.13
CA GLY A 761 24.37 0.33 -16.01
C GLY A 761 23.06 0.94 -16.46
N ALA A 762 21.97 0.17 -16.48
CA ALA A 762 20.62 0.63 -16.79
C ALA A 762 20.52 1.42 -18.13
N PRO A 763 21.00 0.87 -19.26
CA PRO A 763 21.01 1.60 -20.53
C PRO A 763 19.58 2.03 -20.91
N PRO A 764 19.34 3.32 -21.21
CA PRO A 764 17.99 3.84 -21.48
C PRO A 764 17.43 3.34 -22.82
N SER A 765 18.30 3.02 -23.78
CA SER A 765 17.92 2.52 -25.10
C SER A 765 18.83 1.34 -25.50
N PRO A 766 18.56 0.14 -24.98
CA PRO A 766 19.34 -1.05 -25.31
C PRO A 766 19.18 -1.45 -26.78
N ASP A 767 20.25 -1.94 -27.40
CA ASP A 767 20.19 -2.48 -28.75
C ASP A 767 19.53 -3.87 -28.80
N ARG A 768 19.26 -4.38 -30.01
CA ARG A 768 18.63 -5.70 -30.19
C ARG A 768 19.45 -6.85 -29.63
N ALA A 769 20.77 -6.79 -29.72
CA ALA A 769 21.63 -7.85 -29.23
C ALA A 769 21.56 -7.93 -27.70
N PHE A 770 21.52 -6.78 -27.02
CA PHE A 770 21.35 -6.71 -25.59
C PHE A 770 19.95 -7.12 -25.14
N LEU A 771 18.89 -6.74 -25.86
CA LEU A 771 17.52 -7.22 -25.58
C LEU A 771 17.41 -8.74 -25.69
N GLN A 772 18.03 -9.34 -26.72
CA GLN A 772 18.09 -10.80 -26.87
C GLN A 772 18.89 -11.44 -25.73
N TYR A 773 20.04 -10.85 -25.37
CA TYR A 773 20.82 -11.30 -24.22
C TYR A 773 19.99 -11.32 -22.93
N LEU A 774 19.24 -10.25 -22.62
CA LEU A 774 18.36 -10.21 -21.46
C LEU A 774 17.30 -11.32 -21.52
N ALA A 775 16.64 -11.51 -22.66
CA ALA A 775 15.60 -12.53 -22.82
C ALA A 775 16.13 -13.97 -22.68
N GLU A 776 17.37 -14.24 -23.07
CA GLU A 776 18.02 -15.56 -22.98
C GLU A 776 18.60 -15.86 -21.60
N HIS A 777 19.05 -14.83 -20.86
CA HIS A 777 19.80 -15.00 -19.60
C HIS A 777 18.97 -14.68 -18.35
N ALA A 778 17.74 -14.17 -18.50
CA ALA A 778 16.80 -13.93 -17.41
C ALA A 778 15.95 -15.17 -17.02
N SER A 779 16.43 -16.38 -17.27
CA SER A 779 15.77 -17.60 -16.78
C SER A 779 16.31 -18.01 -15.40
N ALA A 780 15.51 -18.70 -14.60
CA ALA A 780 15.93 -19.25 -13.31
C ALA A 780 17.13 -20.19 -13.49
N HIS A 781 18.17 -19.99 -12.67
CA HIS A 781 19.36 -20.85 -12.68
C HIS A 781 18.97 -22.26 -12.28
N ARG A 782 19.44 -23.24 -13.07
CA ARG A 782 19.12 -24.65 -12.89
C ARG A 782 20.35 -25.44 -12.46
N THR A 783 20.20 -26.26 -11.43
CA THR A 783 21.20 -27.25 -11.04
C THR A 783 20.54 -28.62 -10.93
N LEU A 784 21.28 -29.67 -11.29
CA LEU A 784 20.80 -31.04 -11.28
C LEU A 784 21.77 -31.90 -10.47
N THR A 785 21.27 -32.52 -9.42
CA THR A 785 22.05 -33.41 -8.56
C THR A 785 21.42 -34.78 -8.47
N THR A 786 22.18 -35.75 -7.96
CA THR A 786 21.68 -37.09 -7.68
C THR A 786 22.05 -37.45 -6.26
N GLU A 787 21.07 -37.92 -5.48
CA GLU A 787 21.23 -38.21 -4.07
C GLU A 787 20.79 -39.65 -3.77
N GLN A 788 21.67 -40.40 -3.10
CA GLN A 788 21.37 -41.71 -2.58
C GLN A 788 20.73 -41.57 -1.20
N VAL A 789 19.46 -41.95 -1.08
CA VAL A 789 18.70 -41.87 0.16
C VAL A 789 18.62 -43.25 0.79
N ASP A 790 18.95 -43.35 2.08
CA ASP A 790 18.87 -44.60 2.85
C ASP A 790 17.60 -44.70 3.69
N THR A 791 17.26 -43.62 4.41
CA THR A 791 16.11 -43.57 5.34
C THR A 791 15.00 -42.66 4.82
N ALA A 792 15.26 -41.36 4.73
CA ALA A 792 14.35 -40.34 4.23
C ALA A 792 15.14 -39.23 3.53
N LEU A 793 14.60 -38.68 2.44
CA LEU A 793 15.22 -37.55 1.76
C LEU A 793 15.20 -36.31 2.65
N ARG A 794 16.31 -35.57 2.68
CA ARG A 794 16.45 -34.31 3.42
C ARG A 794 17.01 -33.23 2.50
N LEU A 795 16.33 -32.10 2.43
CA LEU A 795 16.80 -30.92 1.71
C LEU A 795 17.14 -29.82 2.71
N GLU A 796 18.33 -29.25 2.58
CA GLU A 796 18.75 -28.07 3.34
C GLU A 796 19.12 -26.94 2.39
N THR A 797 18.53 -25.77 2.59
CA THR A 797 18.78 -24.62 1.73
C THR A 797 18.46 -23.31 2.46
N ALA A 798 19.06 -22.20 2.03
CA ALA A 798 18.82 -20.87 2.57
C ALA A 798 18.31 -19.93 1.48
N LEU A 799 17.31 -19.12 1.78
CA LEU A 799 16.78 -18.10 0.88
C LEU A 799 17.04 -16.72 1.49
N GLN A 800 17.64 -15.82 0.70
CA GLN A 800 17.69 -14.38 1.00
C GLN A 800 16.27 -13.78 0.89
N PRO A 801 16.03 -12.60 1.46
CA PRO A 801 14.81 -11.84 1.19
C PRO A 801 14.53 -11.75 -0.32
N LEU A 802 13.27 -11.94 -0.70
CA LEU A 802 12.79 -11.84 -2.08
C LEU A 802 13.36 -12.90 -3.05
N GLU A 803 13.72 -14.09 -2.54
CA GLU A 803 14.08 -15.24 -3.38
C GLU A 803 12.96 -16.29 -3.47
N VAL A 804 12.95 -17.03 -4.60
CA VAL A 804 12.10 -18.20 -4.84
C VAL A 804 12.96 -19.36 -5.31
N ARG A 805 12.71 -20.57 -4.79
CA ARG A 805 13.42 -21.78 -5.20
C ARG A 805 12.44 -22.94 -5.40
N LEU A 806 12.50 -23.59 -6.56
CA LEU A 806 11.73 -24.79 -6.87
C LEU A 806 12.67 -26.00 -6.89
N PHE A 807 12.31 -27.05 -6.16
CA PHE A 807 12.90 -28.39 -6.26
C PHE A 807 11.93 -29.32 -6.99
N ARG A 808 12.42 -30.03 -8.00
CA ARG A 808 11.73 -31.16 -8.63
C ARG A 808 12.50 -32.42 -8.33
N ILE A 809 11.82 -33.36 -7.68
CA ILE A 809 12.41 -34.55 -7.11
C ILE A 809 11.84 -35.74 -7.86
N ARG A 810 12.70 -36.56 -8.45
CA ARG A 810 12.32 -37.76 -9.19
C ARG A 810 13.07 -38.97 -8.67
N LYS A 811 12.33 -40.04 -8.34
CA LYS A 811 12.95 -41.32 -7.99
C LYS A 811 13.46 -41.99 -9.27
N MET A 812 14.73 -42.37 -9.27
CA MET A 812 15.37 -43.08 -10.37
C MET A 812 15.10 -44.58 -10.22
N ASN A 813 14.39 -45.16 -11.17
CA ASN A 813 14.23 -46.60 -11.26
C ASN A 813 15.41 -47.15 -12.07
N PHE A 814 16.43 -47.70 -11.41
CA PHE A 814 17.39 -48.57 -12.10
C PHE A 814 16.73 -49.94 -12.22
N THR A 815 16.63 -50.42 -13.47
CA THR A 815 16.27 -51.81 -13.76
C THR A 815 17.50 -52.69 -13.64
#